data_AF-A0A078KQG9-F1
#
_entry.id   AF-A0A078KQG9-F1
#
_cell.length_a   1.000
_cell.length_b   1.000
_cell.length_c   1.000
_cell.angle_alpha   90.00
_cell.angle_beta   90.00
_cell.angle_gamma   90.00
#
_symmetry.space_group_name_H-M   'P 1'
#
loop_
_entity.id
_entity.type
_entity.pdbx_description
1 polymer ?
#
loop_
_entity_poly.entity_id
_entity_poly.type
_entity_poly.pdbx_seq_one_letter_code
_entity_poly.pdbx_strand_id
1 'polypeptide(L)'
;MKGVLWMRTFKKFLSAALSAAVVSMTAIPMPFAASAATQASGSYNYGEALQKAIMFYEFQRSGPVAPDQRNNWRGDSGMSDGSDVGLDLTGGYYDAGDHVKFNLPMSYTAAMLAWDVYENKDALASSGQLSYIKTAIKWATDYLIKCHPSPNVFYYQVGDGSLDHAWWGPAEVMQMKRPAFKVDTSSPGSTVSAEAAAALAAAAVVFEDSDPSYAANCLSHAKDLFNFADSTKSDAGYTAASGYYNSFSGFYDELSWAAVWLYIATGDSDYLDKAESYVDKWNRQGQSDIIEYKYTQCWDDVHYGAQLLLARITGKSIYKESVERNLDWWTTGYDGDRVTYTPKGLAWLQQWGPLRYATTAAFLADVYANSGLCSAEKANTYKAFAKQQVDYALGSSGRSYVIGFGTNYPKNPHHRTAESSWADSMQIPGYCRHLLVGALVGGPDQGDSYDDSCANYTQTEVACDYNAGLVCALTSLYRDYGGSPIEGLNAIETPTNNEFFVEASVNSAGSNFEEIKALIYNESGWPARMGDKLSFKYFIDISELVKAGYSAKDVTIKTNYNAGATVSGLYPWDEAHNIYYVNVDFTGTKIYPGGQSVYRKEVQFRMSYPENVNVWDNSNDFSYEGISTTPGSSPVLALNIPVYDDGVKIFGNEPGSSGVKDASITPTTATFDLNPQNQADISVAVNANGNTLKGIYYGTTALVKGTDYTVSSDGKTVTISKSFLSTLDQGTANLKFDFDAGADPVLTVTITDTTPVVSAEISPTTATFDLNPEKQADIPVSVTYNGKTLKGIYNGTTALAEGTDYTVSSDGDTITILKSYLATLDEGTANLRFDFDSDTDPVLKVTITDSTPVVDSEISPTTATFDLNAENQADIPVEVTYNGNTLNGIYNGSTALVKGTDYTVSSDGTVTILKSYLSKQPVGTLNLIFDFNKGTDPILAITVVNTSPIVIGDLKLQMFNSNTQSTTNGIMPRFRLVNTGDTAVDLSTVKIRYYFTEDGTQSQNFWCDWSSVGSSNVTSTFVKMDNPVDGADTYLEIGFTSGAGQIAPGASVEVQARFSKADWSDYNQADDYSFNPTDNSYVDWTKATLYIDGKLEWGMEP
;
A
#
# COMPACT_ATOMS: atom_id res chain seq x y z
N MET A 1 11.58 -52.60 25.52
CA MET A 1 12.88 -52.86 24.86
C MET A 1 12.74 -52.54 23.38
N LYS A 2 13.74 -51.85 22.84
CA LYS A 2 13.86 -51.34 21.46
C LYS A 2 14.28 -52.42 20.45
N GLY A 3 13.99 -52.18 19.16
CA GLY A 3 14.59 -52.81 17.97
C GLY A 3 13.56 -52.93 16.81
N VAL A 4 13.84 -52.82 15.50
CA VAL A 4 15.07 -52.81 14.66
C VAL A 4 14.68 -52.35 13.21
N LEU A 5 15.68 -52.09 12.33
CA LEU A 5 15.74 -52.12 10.83
C LEU A 5 15.39 -50.81 10.07
N TRP A 6 16.01 -50.37 8.96
CA TRP A 6 17.07 -50.83 8.04
C TRP A 6 17.53 -49.66 7.11
N MET A 7 18.26 -49.94 6.02
CA MET A 7 19.38 -49.16 5.40
C MET A 7 19.12 -48.65 3.93
N ARG A 8 20.07 -47.81 3.41
CA ARG A 8 20.50 -47.51 1.98
C ARG A 8 19.83 -46.33 1.22
N THR A 9 20.50 -45.22 0.81
CA THR A 9 21.61 -44.86 -0.16
C THR A 9 21.24 -44.81 -1.66
N PHE A 10 21.58 -43.70 -2.38
CA PHE A 10 22.54 -43.67 -3.52
C PHE A 10 22.88 -42.24 -4.02
N LYS A 11 24.06 -42.08 -4.66
CA LYS A 11 24.81 -40.84 -4.98
C LYS A 11 25.23 -40.81 -6.47
N LYS A 12 25.36 -39.58 -7.04
CA LYS A 12 26.44 -39.04 -7.92
C LYS A 12 26.53 -39.26 -9.47
N PHE A 13 26.72 -38.12 -10.17
CA PHE A 13 27.58 -37.72 -11.34
C PHE A 13 27.51 -38.45 -12.72
N LEU A 14 27.37 -37.67 -13.83
CA LEU A 14 28.40 -37.52 -14.89
C LEU A 14 28.09 -36.41 -15.92
N SER A 15 29.16 -35.77 -16.38
CA SER A 15 29.31 -34.75 -17.44
C SER A 15 29.57 -35.36 -18.83
N ALA A 16 29.10 -34.73 -19.91
CA ALA A 16 29.76 -34.77 -21.23
C ALA A 16 29.23 -33.67 -22.19
N ALA A 17 30.15 -32.87 -22.72
CA ALA A 17 29.97 -32.00 -23.89
C ALA A 17 30.78 -32.56 -25.06
N LEU A 18 30.29 -32.51 -26.29
CA LEU A 18 30.97 -31.98 -27.50
C LEU A 18 30.17 -32.19 -28.80
N SER A 19 29.98 -31.06 -29.51
CA SER A 19 30.16 -30.83 -30.96
C SER A 19 29.42 -31.66 -32.03
N ALA A 20 28.62 -30.98 -32.86
CA ALA A 20 28.96 -30.73 -34.28
C ALA A 20 27.95 -29.77 -34.94
N ALA A 21 28.47 -28.91 -35.81
CA ALA A 21 27.77 -27.84 -36.50
C ALA A 21 27.49 -28.18 -37.98
N VAL A 22 26.51 -27.45 -38.53
CA VAL A 22 26.25 -27.09 -39.95
C VAL A 22 25.66 -28.16 -40.87
N VAL A 23 24.39 -27.97 -41.30
CA VAL A 23 24.01 -27.77 -42.71
C VAL A 23 22.76 -26.88 -42.79
N SER A 24 22.92 -25.78 -43.50
CA SER A 24 21.92 -24.80 -43.92
C SER A 24 21.06 -25.31 -45.07
N MET A 25 19.74 -25.11 -45.00
CA MET A 25 18.89 -25.01 -46.20
C MET A 25 17.75 -24.01 -45.95
N THR A 26 17.77 -22.97 -46.76
CA THR A 26 16.85 -21.83 -46.81
C THR A 26 15.47 -22.24 -47.33
N ALA A 27 14.42 -21.90 -46.58
CA ALA A 27 13.06 -21.72 -47.11
C ALA A 27 12.47 -20.47 -46.45
N ILE A 28 12.10 -19.51 -47.29
CA ILE A 28 11.54 -18.19 -46.94
C ILE A 28 10.07 -18.37 -46.52
N PRO A 29 9.62 -17.85 -45.37
CA PRO A 29 8.22 -17.50 -45.15
C PRO A 29 8.03 -15.98 -45.19
N MET A 30 6.99 -15.56 -45.90
CA MET A 30 6.51 -14.17 -45.97
C MET A 30 6.10 -13.65 -44.58
N PRO A 31 6.25 -12.35 -44.29
CA PRO A 31 5.75 -11.77 -43.06
C PRO A 31 4.23 -11.63 -43.15
N PHE A 32 3.49 -12.48 -42.43
CA PHE A 32 2.17 -12.09 -41.95
C PHE A 32 2.39 -11.15 -40.78
N ALA A 33 1.98 -9.89 -40.94
CA ALA A 33 1.93 -8.92 -39.87
C ALA A 33 0.94 -9.44 -38.81
N ALA A 34 1.46 -9.96 -37.70
CA ALA A 34 0.71 -10.10 -36.48
C ALA A 34 0.34 -8.69 -35.99
N SER A 35 -0.93 -8.50 -35.63
CA SER A 35 -1.38 -7.29 -34.95
C SER A 35 -0.50 -7.07 -33.71
N ALA A 36 0.00 -5.84 -33.57
CA ALA A 36 0.76 -5.44 -32.40
C ALA A 36 -0.13 -5.63 -31.17
N ALA A 37 0.20 -6.63 -30.36
CA ALA A 37 -0.13 -6.61 -28.95
C ALA A 37 0.40 -5.31 -28.36
N THR A 38 -0.47 -4.56 -27.71
CA THR A 38 -0.13 -3.41 -26.88
C THR A 38 0.98 -3.78 -25.90
N GLN A 39 1.97 -2.90 -25.78
CA GLN A 39 3.21 -3.10 -25.00
C GLN A 39 2.96 -3.63 -23.59
N ALA A 40 3.73 -4.66 -23.22
CA ALA A 40 3.87 -5.15 -21.86
C ALA A 40 4.34 -4.03 -20.91
N SER A 41 3.80 -4.00 -19.68
CA SER A 41 4.21 -3.06 -18.63
C SER A 41 5.68 -3.27 -18.26
N GLY A 42 6.43 -2.18 -18.07
CA GLY A 42 7.83 -2.25 -17.64
C GLY A 42 7.96 -2.84 -16.23
N SER A 43 8.95 -3.70 -16.02
CA SER A 43 9.30 -4.22 -14.69
C SER A 43 9.96 -3.13 -13.84
N TYR A 44 9.44 -2.87 -12.62
CA TYR A 44 10.08 -1.98 -11.64
C TYR A 44 11.26 -2.67 -10.94
N ASN A 45 12.23 -1.89 -10.49
CA ASN A 45 13.35 -2.41 -9.69
C ASN A 45 12.94 -2.56 -8.21
N TYR A 46 12.33 -3.69 -7.85
CA TYR A 46 11.86 -3.93 -6.48
C TYR A 46 12.99 -3.94 -5.45
N GLY A 47 14.20 -4.39 -5.80
CA GLY A 47 15.35 -4.38 -4.90
C GLY A 47 15.82 -2.98 -4.51
N GLU A 48 15.83 -2.03 -5.46
CA GLU A 48 16.10 -0.61 -5.16
C GLU A 48 14.98 0.01 -4.32
N ALA A 49 13.72 -0.22 -4.68
CA ALA A 49 12.58 0.28 -3.92
C ALA A 49 12.61 -0.24 -2.46
N LEU A 50 12.87 -1.54 -2.26
CA LEU A 50 13.00 -2.16 -0.95
C LEU A 50 14.12 -1.52 -0.12
N GLN A 51 15.30 -1.37 -0.72
CA GLN A 51 16.45 -0.77 -0.06
C GLN A 51 16.14 0.67 0.41
N LYS A 52 15.48 1.46 -0.43
CA LYS A 52 15.06 2.82 -0.09
C LYS A 52 13.98 2.81 0.99
N ALA A 53 12.95 1.99 0.86
CA ALA A 53 11.85 1.90 1.81
C ALA A 53 12.29 1.46 3.22
N ILE A 54 13.34 0.63 3.35
CA ILE A 54 13.96 0.32 4.64
C ILE A 54 14.79 1.51 5.16
N MET A 55 15.50 2.22 4.29
CA MET A 55 16.30 3.40 4.66
C MET A 55 15.45 4.52 5.26
N PHE A 56 14.17 4.65 4.85
CA PHE A 56 13.23 5.61 5.44
C PHE A 56 13.20 5.57 6.97
N TYR A 57 13.20 4.37 7.58
CA TYR A 57 13.18 4.25 9.04
C TYR A 57 14.40 4.88 9.72
N GLU A 58 15.56 4.95 9.05
CA GLU A 58 16.73 5.66 9.57
C GLU A 58 16.47 7.15 9.73
N PHE A 59 15.64 7.72 8.86
CA PHE A 59 15.23 9.12 8.92
C PHE A 59 14.14 9.41 9.95
N GLN A 60 13.51 8.38 10.51
CA GLN A 60 12.53 8.52 11.60
C GLN A 60 13.16 8.38 12.99
N ARG A 61 14.42 7.96 13.11
CA ARG A 61 15.04 7.65 14.42
C ARG A 61 15.03 8.86 15.35
N SER A 62 14.59 8.70 16.59
CA SER A 62 14.76 9.67 17.68
C SER A 62 15.87 9.21 18.64
N GLY A 63 16.43 10.10 19.45
CA GLY A 63 17.50 9.81 20.40
C GLY A 63 18.88 10.16 19.85
N PRO A 64 19.95 9.55 20.39
CA PRO A 64 21.31 9.81 19.93
C PRO A 64 21.52 9.30 18.50
N VAL A 65 22.39 9.97 17.74
CA VAL A 65 22.82 9.55 16.41
C VAL A 65 23.31 8.11 16.47
N ALA A 66 22.74 7.30 15.57
CA ALA A 66 23.07 5.89 15.49
C ALA A 66 24.47 5.70 14.85
N PRO A 67 25.31 4.77 15.34
CA PRO A 67 26.63 4.52 14.77
C PRO A 67 26.63 4.07 13.29
N ASP A 68 25.51 3.53 12.82
CA ASP A 68 25.27 3.06 11.45
C ASP A 68 24.66 4.15 10.54
N GLN A 69 24.53 5.39 11.03
CA GLN A 69 23.93 6.48 10.27
C GLN A 69 24.67 6.72 8.95
N ARG A 70 23.91 6.70 7.85
CA ARG A 70 24.37 6.94 6.48
C ARG A 70 23.70 8.14 5.82
N ASN A 71 23.38 9.14 6.64
CA ASN A 71 22.89 10.46 6.24
C ASN A 71 23.59 11.54 7.07
N ASN A 72 23.56 12.79 6.63
CA ASN A 72 24.23 13.91 7.31
C ASN A 72 23.28 15.03 7.75
N TRP A 73 21.97 14.79 7.71
CA TRP A 73 20.94 15.79 8.04
C TRP A 73 20.08 15.43 9.25
N ARG A 74 20.13 14.18 9.73
CA ARG A 74 19.63 13.81 11.06
C ARG A 74 20.72 13.94 12.11
N GLY A 75 20.36 14.51 13.27
CA GLY A 75 21.23 14.64 14.44
C GLY A 75 20.59 14.09 15.72
N ASP A 76 21.26 14.30 16.85
CA ASP A 76 20.73 13.96 18.18
C ASP A 76 19.41 14.73 18.41
N SER A 77 18.34 14.03 18.77
CA SER A 77 17.03 14.65 19.00
C SER A 77 16.24 13.95 20.10
N GLY A 78 15.35 14.66 20.80
CA GLY A 78 14.57 14.07 21.90
C GLY A 78 15.44 13.57 23.07
N MET A 79 16.62 14.16 23.28
CA MET A 79 17.62 13.67 24.24
C MET A 79 17.20 13.77 25.72
N SER A 80 16.08 14.41 26.01
CA SER A 80 15.47 14.52 27.34
C SER A 80 14.20 13.68 27.51
N ASP A 81 13.85 12.85 26.51
CA ASP A 81 12.67 11.99 26.56
C ASP A 81 12.71 11.07 27.80
N GLY A 82 11.67 11.15 28.65
CA GLY A 82 11.55 10.40 29.90
C GLY A 82 12.15 11.09 31.15
N SER A 83 12.85 12.21 30.99
CA SER A 83 13.44 12.94 32.12
C SER A 83 12.40 13.47 33.12
N ASP A 84 11.19 13.77 32.66
CA ASP A 84 10.04 14.19 33.46
C ASP A 84 9.53 13.11 34.42
N VAL A 85 9.81 11.84 34.10
CA VAL A 85 9.46 10.66 34.91
C VAL A 85 10.67 9.92 35.47
N GLY A 86 11.89 10.47 35.28
CA GLY A 86 13.13 9.90 35.80
C GLY A 86 13.60 8.62 35.10
N LEU A 87 13.23 8.42 33.83
CA LEU A 87 13.65 7.30 33.00
C LEU A 87 14.40 7.77 31.75
N ASP A 88 15.20 6.88 31.17
CA ASP A 88 15.70 7.06 29.80
C ASP A 88 14.66 6.50 28.84
N LEU A 89 13.92 7.37 28.15
CA LEU A 89 13.01 7.01 27.07
C LEU A 89 13.50 7.54 25.71
N THR A 90 14.81 7.77 25.55
CA THR A 90 15.41 8.11 24.26
C THR A 90 15.45 6.90 23.32
N GLY A 91 15.44 7.14 22.00
CA GLY A 91 15.32 6.09 20.98
C GLY A 91 13.94 6.05 20.33
N GLY A 92 13.68 4.98 19.58
CA GLY A 92 12.42 4.78 18.86
C GLY A 92 12.31 5.63 17.61
N TYR A 93 11.12 5.65 17.02
CA TYR A 93 10.82 6.41 15.82
C TYR A 93 9.86 7.56 16.09
N TYR A 94 10.10 8.71 15.45
CA TYR A 94 9.03 9.66 15.18
C TYR A 94 8.01 9.03 14.25
N ASP A 95 6.74 9.27 14.55
CA ASP A 95 5.64 8.54 13.94
C ASP A 95 5.52 8.81 12.43
N ALA A 96 5.39 10.09 12.08
CA ALA A 96 5.07 10.53 10.73
C ALA A 96 5.92 11.75 10.32
N GLY A 97 5.28 12.83 9.85
CA GLY A 97 5.90 14.14 9.65
C GLY A 97 6.16 14.96 10.91
N ASP A 98 5.75 14.45 12.07
CA ASP A 98 5.80 15.06 13.39
C ASP A 98 6.96 14.50 14.25
N HIS A 99 7.01 14.85 15.53
CA HIS A 99 8.03 14.34 16.45
C HIS A 99 7.45 13.62 17.68
N VAL A 100 6.14 13.31 17.69
CA VAL A 100 5.58 12.46 18.73
C VAL A 100 6.02 11.01 18.49
N LYS A 101 6.29 10.30 19.58
CA LYS A 101 6.52 8.85 19.57
C LYS A 101 5.25 8.16 20.02
N PHE A 102 4.42 7.72 19.07
CA PHE A 102 3.22 6.93 19.35
C PHE A 102 3.56 5.44 19.29
N ASN A 103 3.45 4.73 20.43
CA ASN A 103 3.95 3.36 20.48
C ASN A 103 3.02 2.33 19.85
N LEU A 104 1.74 2.62 19.65
CA LEU A 104 0.82 1.71 18.94
C LEU A 104 1.28 1.50 17.47
N PRO A 105 1.32 2.54 16.62
CA PRO A 105 1.80 2.41 15.24
C PRO A 105 3.29 2.04 15.15
N MET A 106 4.13 2.46 16.11
CA MET A 106 5.55 2.07 16.15
C MET A 106 5.73 0.57 16.42
N SER A 107 4.95 0.01 17.35
CA SER A 107 4.99 -1.42 17.68
C SER A 107 4.44 -2.24 16.52
N TYR A 108 3.32 -1.82 15.93
CA TYR A 108 2.77 -2.39 14.70
C TYR A 108 3.82 -2.45 13.58
N THR A 109 4.51 -1.34 13.34
CA THR A 109 5.58 -1.27 12.34
C THR A 109 6.66 -2.30 12.62
N ALA A 110 7.16 -2.38 13.86
CA ALA A 110 8.18 -3.34 14.24
C ALA A 110 7.71 -4.80 14.10
N ALA A 111 6.46 -5.10 14.46
CA ALA A 111 5.86 -6.42 14.29
C ALA A 111 5.72 -6.81 12.81
N MET A 112 5.27 -5.90 11.95
CA MET A 112 5.16 -6.12 10.51
C MET A 112 6.53 -6.35 9.85
N LEU A 113 7.54 -5.53 10.18
CA LEU A 113 8.90 -5.73 9.66
C LEU A 113 9.52 -7.06 10.15
N ALA A 114 9.25 -7.45 11.40
CA ALA A 114 9.67 -8.74 11.92
C ALA A 114 8.93 -9.90 11.24
N TRP A 115 7.66 -9.72 10.90
CA TRP A 115 6.88 -10.66 10.11
C TRP A 115 7.48 -10.85 8.71
N ASP A 116 7.89 -9.78 8.03
CA ASP A 116 8.57 -9.89 6.73
C ASP A 116 9.88 -10.69 6.83
N VAL A 117 10.68 -10.47 7.88
CA VAL A 117 11.88 -11.28 8.09
C VAL A 117 11.53 -12.75 8.34
N TYR A 118 10.44 -13.04 9.06
CA TYR A 118 9.96 -14.39 9.29
C TYR A 118 9.53 -15.09 7.99
N GLU A 119 8.85 -14.39 7.08
CA GLU A 119 8.39 -14.98 5.80
C GLU A 119 9.49 -15.03 4.73
N ASN A 120 10.31 -13.98 4.63
CA ASN A 120 11.13 -13.67 3.47
C ASN A 120 12.63 -13.48 3.78
N LYS A 121 13.15 -14.12 4.84
CA LYS A 121 14.57 -14.03 5.28
C LYS A 121 15.57 -14.17 4.13
N ASP A 122 15.37 -15.13 3.22
CA ASP A 122 16.28 -15.41 2.11
C ASP A 122 16.27 -14.32 1.03
N ALA A 123 15.09 -13.73 0.77
CA ALA A 123 14.95 -12.61 -0.16
C ALA A 123 15.65 -11.36 0.40
N LEU A 124 15.47 -11.07 1.70
CA LEU A 124 16.19 -10.00 2.39
C LEU A 124 17.71 -10.23 2.43
N ALA A 125 18.14 -11.48 2.62
CA ALA A 125 19.56 -11.82 2.62
C ALA A 125 20.18 -11.62 1.22
N SER A 126 19.51 -12.09 0.17
CA SER A 126 20.00 -11.99 -1.20
C SER A 126 19.95 -10.58 -1.78
N SER A 127 19.03 -9.72 -1.31
CA SER A 127 19.04 -8.28 -1.62
C SER A 127 20.05 -7.49 -0.78
N GLY A 128 20.72 -8.11 0.20
CA GLY A 128 21.61 -7.42 1.13
C GLY A 128 20.89 -6.50 2.13
N GLN A 129 19.56 -6.59 2.25
CA GLN A 129 18.75 -5.73 3.11
C GLN A 129 18.48 -6.31 4.50
N LEU A 130 18.78 -7.60 4.73
CA LEU A 130 18.52 -8.28 6.01
C LEU A 130 19.14 -7.58 7.22
N SER A 131 20.36 -7.06 7.12
CA SER A 131 21.00 -6.33 8.24
C SER A 131 20.31 -5.00 8.53
N TYR A 132 19.86 -4.29 7.50
CA TYR A 132 19.23 -2.98 7.64
C TYR A 132 17.83 -3.12 8.26
N ILE A 133 17.00 -4.05 7.77
CA ILE A 133 15.68 -4.29 8.37
C ILE A 133 15.77 -4.80 9.81
N LYS A 134 16.75 -5.67 10.12
CA LYS A 134 17.00 -6.10 11.51
C LYS A 134 17.41 -4.93 12.40
N THR A 135 18.25 -4.02 11.89
CA THR A 135 18.63 -2.81 12.62
C THR A 135 17.42 -1.90 12.84
N ALA A 136 16.52 -1.79 11.85
CA ALA A 136 15.29 -1.03 11.97
C ALA A 136 14.35 -1.62 13.04
N ILE A 137 14.16 -2.94 13.05
CA ILE A 137 13.38 -3.65 14.09
C ILE A 137 14.01 -3.40 15.46
N LYS A 138 15.33 -3.62 15.58
CA LYS A 138 16.05 -3.50 16.85
C LYS A 138 15.96 -2.08 17.43
N TRP A 139 16.01 -1.05 16.60
CA TRP A 139 15.91 0.34 17.05
C TRP A 139 14.57 0.63 17.75
N ALA A 140 13.46 0.13 17.17
CA ALA A 140 12.15 0.23 17.80
C ALA A 140 12.09 -0.62 19.08
N THR A 141 12.49 -1.89 19.02
CA THR A 141 12.35 -2.80 20.17
C THR A 141 13.27 -2.48 21.34
N ASP A 142 14.46 -1.91 21.10
CA ASP A 142 15.32 -1.36 22.16
C ASP A 142 14.59 -0.26 22.94
N TYR A 143 13.86 0.60 22.25
CA TYR A 143 13.05 1.65 22.87
C TYR A 143 11.81 1.09 23.57
N LEU A 144 11.09 0.11 22.98
CA LEU A 144 9.96 -0.55 23.64
C LEU A 144 10.38 -1.24 24.96
N ILE A 145 11.58 -1.82 25.00
CA ILE A 145 12.18 -2.39 26.23
C ILE A 145 12.39 -1.30 27.29
N LYS A 146 12.94 -0.13 26.91
CA LYS A 146 13.08 1.03 27.83
C LYS A 146 11.73 1.51 28.36
N CYS A 147 10.70 1.50 27.50
CA CYS A 147 9.33 1.86 27.87
C CYS A 147 8.65 0.87 28.82
N HIS A 148 9.19 -0.34 29.02
CA HIS A 148 8.66 -1.36 29.93
C HIS A 148 9.58 -1.57 31.15
N PRO A 149 9.62 -0.63 32.12
CA PRO A 149 10.53 -0.69 33.27
C PRO A 149 10.13 -1.73 34.32
N SER A 150 8.89 -2.23 34.31
CA SER A 150 8.39 -3.23 35.24
C SER A 150 7.15 -3.93 34.68
N PRO A 151 6.80 -5.15 35.12
CA PRO A 151 5.86 -6.04 34.43
C PRO A 151 4.48 -5.48 34.05
N ASN A 152 3.95 -4.53 34.81
CA ASN A 152 2.62 -3.93 34.58
C ASN A 152 2.69 -2.41 34.37
N VAL A 153 3.79 -1.91 33.81
CA VAL A 153 3.95 -0.49 33.49
C VAL A 153 4.55 -0.38 32.10
N PHE A 154 3.83 0.31 31.21
CA PHE A 154 4.30 0.56 29.85
C PHE A 154 4.13 2.02 29.46
N TYR A 155 5.22 2.69 29.12
CA TYR A 155 5.20 4.03 28.54
C TYR A 155 4.85 3.92 27.07
N TYR A 156 3.67 4.42 26.69
CA TYR A 156 3.13 4.23 25.33
C TYR A 156 3.28 5.48 24.46
N GLN A 157 3.68 6.61 25.02
CA GLN A 157 3.84 7.85 24.26
C GLN A 157 4.88 8.78 24.89
N VAL A 158 5.68 9.43 24.05
CA VAL A 158 6.52 10.57 24.44
C VAL A 158 6.28 11.72 23.48
N GLY A 159 5.91 12.88 24.04
CA GLY A 159 5.44 14.03 23.28
C GLY A 159 3.93 14.23 23.41
N ASP A 160 3.50 15.48 23.43
CA ASP A 160 2.09 15.87 23.38
C ASP A 160 1.77 16.33 21.97
N GLY A 161 0.78 15.70 21.32
CA GLY A 161 0.49 15.97 19.90
C GLY A 161 0.13 17.42 19.62
N SER A 162 -0.55 18.12 20.54
CA SER A 162 -0.91 19.53 20.31
C SER A 162 0.29 20.45 20.42
N LEU A 163 1.16 20.24 21.40
CA LEU A 163 2.39 21.03 21.56
C LEU A 163 3.39 20.77 20.43
N ASP A 164 3.49 19.53 19.99
CA ASP A 164 4.37 19.10 18.90
C ASP A 164 3.87 19.67 17.56
N HIS A 165 2.58 19.48 17.25
CA HIS A 165 2.03 19.87 15.96
C HIS A 165 1.86 21.39 15.79
N ALA A 166 1.87 22.15 16.89
CA ALA A 166 1.86 23.61 16.88
C ALA A 166 3.19 24.25 16.43
N TRP A 167 4.22 23.45 16.17
CA TRP A 167 5.54 23.90 15.75
C TRP A 167 6.02 23.16 14.49
N TRP A 168 6.68 23.89 13.59
CA TRP A 168 7.18 23.37 12.32
C TRP A 168 8.68 23.64 12.13
N GLY A 169 9.51 22.68 12.55
CA GLY A 169 10.97 22.75 12.36
C GLY A 169 11.65 21.40 12.60
N PRO A 170 12.98 21.33 12.48
CA PRO A 170 13.73 20.07 12.58
C PRO A 170 13.82 19.51 14.01
N ALA A 171 13.72 18.19 14.15
CA ALA A 171 13.63 17.48 15.43
C ALA A 171 14.75 17.81 16.43
N GLU A 172 15.96 18.09 15.93
CA GLU A 172 17.19 18.33 16.67
C GLU A 172 17.11 19.56 17.59
N VAL A 173 16.19 20.50 17.32
CA VAL A 173 16.08 21.78 18.03
C VAL A 173 14.69 22.04 18.61
N MET A 174 13.89 20.99 18.83
CA MET A 174 12.63 21.08 19.57
C MET A 174 12.80 21.79 20.92
N GLN A 175 11.90 22.74 21.23
CA GLN A 175 11.91 23.50 22.50
C GLN A 175 10.69 23.25 23.38
N MET A 176 9.62 22.67 22.82
CA MET A 176 8.41 22.35 23.59
C MET A 176 8.69 21.24 24.60
N LYS A 177 7.83 21.13 25.61
CA LYS A 177 7.89 19.99 26.54
C LYS A 177 7.43 18.73 25.81
N ARG A 178 8.11 17.62 26.11
CA ARG A 178 7.80 16.29 25.56
C ARG A 178 7.46 15.32 26.70
N PRO A 179 6.23 15.40 27.26
CA PRO A 179 5.83 14.58 28.40
C PRO A 179 5.80 13.09 28.06
N ALA A 180 6.13 12.24 29.03
CA ALA A 180 6.03 10.79 28.92
C ALA A 180 4.71 10.27 29.53
N PHE A 181 3.94 9.51 28.74
CA PHE A 181 2.67 8.93 29.16
C PHE A 181 2.77 7.41 29.26
N LYS A 182 2.12 6.85 30.28
CA LYS A 182 2.14 5.42 30.57
C LYS A 182 0.76 4.86 30.82
N VAL A 183 0.66 3.55 30.67
CA VAL A 183 -0.43 2.71 31.15
C VAL A 183 0.07 1.79 32.25
N ASP A 184 -0.81 1.46 33.19
CA ASP A 184 -0.58 0.51 34.27
C ASP A 184 -1.92 -0.14 34.70
N THR A 185 -1.92 -1.00 35.73
CA THR A 185 -3.15 -1.70 36.16
C THR A 185 -4.28 -0.77 36.61
N SER A 186 -3.98 0.48 36.97
CA SER A 186 -4.98 1.47 37.37
C SER A 186 -5.48 2.34 36.21
N SER A 187 -4.73 2.40 35.13
CA SER A 187 -5.03 3.13 33.89
C SER A 187 -4.56 2.27 32.71
N PRO A 188 -5.32 1.23 32.34
CA PRO A 188 -4.85 0.20 31.43
C PRO A 188 -4.87 0.63 29.95
N GLY A 189 -4.05 -0.03 29.14
CA GLY A 189 -3.97 0.14 27.69
C GLY A 189 -3.65 -1.20 27.04
N SER A 190 -4.66 -2.05 26.92
CA SER A 190 -4.51 -3.41 26.42
C SER A 190 -4.08 -3.47 24.96
N THR A 191 -4.63 -2.63 24.06
CA THR A 191 -4.24 -2.58 22.64
C THR A 191 -2.75 -2.31 22.49
N VAL A 192 -2.28 -1.16 23.02
CA VAL A 192 -0.88 -0.74 22.86
C VAL A 192 0.12 -1.63 23.59
N SER A 193 -0.28 -2.24 24.71
CA SER A 193 0.59 -3.17 25.45
C SER A 193 0.68 -4.53 24.76
N ALA A 194 -0.42 -5.02 24.18
CA ALA A 194 -0.43 -6.25 23.41
C ALA A 194 0.32 -6.08 22.08
N GLU A 195 0.18 -4.94 21.38
CA GLU A 195 0.96 -4.69 20.16
C GLU A 195 2.46 -4.61 20.44
N ALA A 196 2.87 -3.98 21.54
CA ALA A 196 4.26 -3.98 21.98
C ALA A 196 4.76 -5.40 22.32
N ALA A 197 3.89 -6.24 22.91
CA ALA A 197 4.20 -7.64 23.15
C ALA A 197 4.36 -8.44 21.84
N ALA A 198 3.50 -8.21 20.84
CA ALA A 198 3.59 -8.82 19.52
C ALA A 198 4.91 -8.45 18.83
N ALA A 199 5.26 -7.15 18.81
CA ALA A 199 6.51 -6.66 18.25
C ALA A 199 7.74 -7.30 18.88
N LEU A 200 7.78 -7.40 20.21
CA LEU A 200 8.89 -7.99 20.95
C LEU A 200 8.95 -9.52 20.78
N ALA A 201 7.81 -10.21 20.73
CA ALA A 201 7.76 -11.65 20.46
C ALA A 201 8.22 -11.96 19.03
N ALA A 202 7.76 -11.21 18.02
CA ALA A 202 8.20 -11.34 16.64
C ALA A 202 9.70 -11.05 16.50
N ALA A 203 10.20 -10.00 17.18
CA ALA A 203 11.64 -9.73 17.22
C ALA A 203 12.43 -10.88 17.86
N ALA A 204 11.92 -11.51 18.92
CA ALA A 204 12.58 -12.68 19.50
C ALA A 204 12.78 -13.81 18.46
N VAL A 205 11.79 -14.08 17.61
CA VAL A 205 11.90 -15.04 16.50
C VAL A 205 12.99 -14.63 15.51
N VAL A 206 13.03 -13.35 15.11
CA VAL A 206 14.00 -12.82 14.13
C VAL A 206 15.44 -12.85 14.63
N PHE A 207 15.64 -12.66 15.93
CA PHE A 207 16.96 -12.54 16.54
C PHE A 207 17.47 -13.85 17.16
N GLU A 208 16.66 -14.89 17.29
CA GLU A 208 17.01 -16.16 17.96
C GLU A 208 18.36 -16.73 17.48
N ASP A 209 18.58 -16.81 16.17
CA ASP A 209 19.81 -17.36 15.59
C ASP A 209 21.04 -16.45 15.77
N SER A 210 20.85 -15.12 15.66
CA SER A 210 21.96 -14.16 15.54
C SER A 210 22.35 -13.51 16.86
N ASP A 211 21.39 -13.36 17.78
CA ASP A 211 21.54 -12.77 19.10
C ASP A 211 20.51 -13.39 20.07
N PRO A 212 20.75 -14.64 20.51
CA PRO A 212 19.82 -15.35 21.39
C PRO A 212 19.63 -14.68 22.76
N SER A 213 20.62 -13.91 23.23
CA SER A 213 20.49 -13.15 24.48
C SER A 213 19.52 -12.00 24.32
N TYR A 214 19.60 -11.26 23.21
CA TYR A 214 18.62 -10.22 22.90
C TYR A 214 17.22 -10.81 22.67
N ALA A 215 17.12 -11.91 21.91
CA ALA A 215 15.85 -12.60 21.69
C ALA A 215 15.18 -13.02 23.00
N ALA A 216 15.94 -13.60 23.94
CA ALA A 216 15.42 -13.95 25.27
C ALA A 216 14.96 -12.72 26.08
N ASN A 217 15.66 -11.59 25.95
CA ASN A 217 15.27 -10.34 26.58
C ASN A 217 13.96 -9.80 26.00
N CYS A 218 13.83 -9.73 24.68
CA CYS A 218 12.59 -9.34 24.01
C CYS A 218 11.42 -10.24 24.44
N LEU A 219 11.64 -11.56 24.43
CA LEU A 219 10.61 -12.54 24.83
C LEU A 219 10.18 -12.37 26.29
N SER A 220 11.10 -12.03 27.20
CA SER A 220 10.75 -11.75 28.59
C SER A 220 9.81 -10.55 28.71
N HIS A 221 10.15 -9.44 28.06
CA HIS A 221 9.30 -8.25 28.04
C HIS A 221 7.96 -8.51 27.35
N ALA A 222 7.95 -9.26 26.25
CA ALA A 222 6.73 -9.63 25.53
C ALA A 222 5.75 -10.41 26.42
N LYS A 223 6.24 -11.39 27.19
CA LYS A 223 5.41 -12.18 28.11
C LYS A 223 4.79 -11.31 29.21
N ASP A 224 5.56 -10.41 29.80
CA ASP A 224 5.07 -9.50 30.83
C ASP A 224 4.00 -8.54 30.28
N LEU A 225 4.28 -7.88 29.14
CA LEU A 225 3.35 -6.95 28.49
C LEU A 225 2.06 -7.63 28.04
N PHE A 226 2.16 -8.84 27.48
CA PHE A 226 0.97 -9.63 27.12
C PHE A 226 0.16 -10.01 28.35
N ASN A 227 0.80 -10.48 29.42
CA ASN A 227 0.11 -10.81 30.66
C ASN A 227 -0.57 -9.57 31.28
N PHE A 228 0.09 -8.42 31.24
CA PHE A 228 -0.48 -7.15 31.65
C PHE A 228 -1.74 -6.83 30.83
N ALA A 229 -1.63 -6.80 29.49
CA ALA A 229 -2.75 -6.51 28.59
C ALA A 229 -3.93 -7.49 28.76
N ASP A 230 -3.64 -8.79 28.84
CA ASP A 230 -4.64 -9.84 29.01
C ASP A 230 -5.28 -9.79 30.41
N SER A 231 -4.56 -9.36 31.44
CA SER A 231 -5.15 -9.22 32.78
C SER A 231 -6.11 -8.03 32.88
N THR A 232 -5.85 -6.95 32.14
CA THR A 232 -6.62 -5.70 32.26
C THR A 232 -7.78 -5.57 31.28
N LYS A 233 -7.64 -6.05 30.04
CA LYS A 233 -8.66 -6.01 28.97
C LYS A 233 -9.39 -4.67 28.88
N SER A 234 -8.65 -3.57 28.76
CA SER A 234 -9.21 -2.22 28.73
C SER A 234 -8.18 -1.20 28.22
N ASP A 235 -8.66 -0.19 27.48
CA ASP A 235 -7.87 0.97 27.03
C ASP A 235 -8.22 2.27 27.75
N ALA A 236 -8.86 2.19 28.92
CA ALA A 236 -9.31 3.37 29.66
C ALA A 236 -8.18 4.36 30.03
N GLY A 237 -6.93 3.89 30.12
CA GLY A 237 -5.74 4.72 30.35
C GLY A 237 -5.02 5.19 29.09
N TYR A 238 -5.29 4.59 27.94
CA TYR A 238 -4.68 4.96 26.65
C TYR A 238 -5.38 6.21 26.09
N THR A 239 -4.96 7.39 26.55
CA THR A 239 -5.72 8.64 26.37
C THR A 239 -4.94 9.75 25.69
N ALA A 240 -3.62 9.85 25.93
CA ALA A 240 -2.76 10.88 25.33
C ALA A 240 -2.65 10.82 23.80
N ALA A 241 -3.01 9.68 23.18
CA ALA A 241 -3.04 9.51 21.73
C ALA A 241 -4.41 9.86 21.11
N SER A 242 -5.36 10.29 21.93
CA SER A 242 -6.73 10.57 21.50
C SER A 242 -6.76 11.64 20.40
N GLY A 243 -7.40 11.32 19.27
CA GLY A 243 -7.47 12.20 18.10
C GLY A 243 -6.33 12.03 17.10
N TYR A 244 -5.35 11.16 17.41
CA TYR A 244 -4.26 10.76 16.51
C TYR A 244 -4.36 9.27 16.20
N TYR A 245 -4.13 8.43 17.21
CA TYR A 245 -4.13 6.98 17.14
C TYR A 245 -5.07 6.40 18.19
N ASN A 246 -6.38 6.59 18.02
CA ASN A 246 -7.36 5.94 18.88
C ASN A 246 -7.36 4.44 18.60
N SER A 247 -7.52 3.60 19.62
CA SER A 247 -7.94 2.21 19.43
C SER A 247 -9.44 2.23 19.06
N PHE A 248 -9.76 2.06 17.77
CA PHE A 248 -11.14 1.97 17.29
C PHE A 248 -11.64 0.53 17.22
N SER A 249 -10.77 -0.41 16.85
CA SER A 249 -11.09 -1.83 16.75
C SER A 249 -11.33 -2.50 18.12
N GLY A 250 -10.67 -1.98 19.17
CA GLY A 250 -10.57 -2.60 20.48
C GLY A 250 -9.18 -3.18 20.73
N PHE A 251 -9.11 -4.20 21.59
CA PHE A 251 -7.85 -4.82 22.05
C PHE A 251 -7.83 -6.35 21.87
N TYR A 252 -8.94 -6.95 21.41
CA TYR A 252 -9.03 -8.42 21.32
C TYR A 252 -8.27 -8.96 20.12
N ASP A 253 -8.15 -8.17 19.07
CA ASP A 253 -7.32 -8.41 17.91
C ASP A 253 -5.83 -8.34 18.28
N GLU A 254 -5.36 -7.31 19.00
CA GLU A 254 -3.95 -7.30 19.47
C GLU A 254 -3.66 -8.42 20.46
N LEU A 255 -4.61 -8.80 21.33
CA LEU A 255 -4.42 -9.95 22.22
C LEU A 255 -4.24 -11.25 21.43
N SER A 256 -5.03 -11.48 20.37
CA SER A 256 -4.82 -12.63 19.50
C SER A 256 -3.50 -12.54 18.75
N TRP A 257 -3.17 -11.39 18.17
CA TRP A 257 -1.94 -11.14 17.43
C TRP A 257 -0.69 -11.39 18.27
N ALA A 258 -0.63 -10.82 19.48
CA ALA A 258 0.45 -11.04 20.43
C ALA A 258 0.56 -12.49 20.87
N ALA A 259 -0.57 -13.14 21.15
CA ALA A 259 -0.60 -14.54 21.54
C ALA A 259 -0.12 -15.47 20.41
N VAL A 260 -0.46 -15.19 19.14
CA VAL A 260 0.08 -15.91 17.98
C VAL A 260 1.61 -15.76 17.91
N TRP A 261 2.16 -14.56 18.04
CA TRP A 261 3.61 -14.36 18.01
C TRP A 261 4.33 -15.01 19.19
N LEU A 262 3.74 -14.97 20.39
CA LEU A 262 4.25 -15.67 21.55
C LEU A 262 4.25 -17.19 21.35
N TYR A 263 3.19 -17.74 20.73
CA TYR A 263 3.18 -19.15 20.34
C TYR A 263 4.30 -19.48 19.35
N ILE A 264 4.48 -18.68 18.29
CA ILE A 264 5.56 -18.87 17.31
C ILE A 264 6.93 -18.82 18.00
N ALA A 265 7.15 -17.88 18.92
CA ALA A 265 8.42 -17.70 19.61
C ALA A 265 8.72 -18.76 20.69
N THR A 266 7.71 -19.47 21.21
CA THR A 266 7.87 -20.36 22.37
C THR A 266 7.50 -21.81 22.12
N GLY A 267 6.63 -22.08 21.16
CA GLY A 267 5.96 -23.37 20.98
C GLY A 267 4.98 -23.73 22.10
N ASP A 268 4.64 -22.80 23.00
CA ASP A 268 3.74 -23.05 24.12
C ASP A 268 2.27 -22.92 23.69
N SER A 269 1.55 -24.05 23.66
CA SER A 269 0.17 -24.15 23.19
C SER A 269 -0.81 -23.29 23.98
N ASP A 270 -0.49 -22.91 25.23
CA ASP A 270 -1.36 -22.04 26.02
C ASP A 270 -1.56 -20.67 25.34
N TYR A 271 -0.54 -20.17 24.61
CA TYR A 271 -0.69 -18.95 23.83
C TYR A 271 -1.54 -19.16 22.58
N LEU A 272 -1.47 -20.32 21.92
CA LEU A 272 -2.37 -20.63 20.80
C LEU A 272 -3.82 -20.72 21.27
N ASP A 273 -4.07 -21.39 22.39
CA ASP A 273 -5.40 -21.49 22.99
C ASP A 273 -5.94 -20.10 23.38
N LYS A 274 -5.09 -19.23 23.94
CA LYS A 274 -5.46 -17.83 24.18
C LYS A 274 -5.80 -17.09 22.89
N ALA A 275 -4.95 -17.19 21.86
CA ALA A 275 -5.17 -16.53 20.58
C ALA A 275 -6.54 -16.89 19.97
N GLU A 276 -6.90 -18.17 20.00
CA GLU A 276 -8.20 -18.63 19.52
C GLU A 276 -9.36 -18.20 20.43
N SER A 277 -9.15 -18.10 21.75
CA SER A 277 -10.20 -17.73 22.72
C SER A 277 -10.75 -16.31 22.55
N TYR A 278 -9.99 -15.41 21.93
CA TYR A 278 -10.42 -14.02 21.69
C TYR A 278 -11.15 -13.83 20.37
N VAL A 279 -11.13 -14.81 19.46
CA VAL A 279 -11.72 -14.71 18.11
C VAL A 279 -13.22 -14.41 18.18
N ASP A 280 -13.92 -14.94 19.17
CA ASP A 280 -15.34 -14.67 19.35
C ASP A 280 -15.64 -13.21 19.71
N LYS A 281 -14.63 -12.46 20.14
CA LYS A 281 -14.70 -11.06 20.56
C LYS A 281 -14.19 -10.06 19.53
N TRP A 282 -13.64 -10.54 18.40
CA TRP A 282 -13.28 -9.66 17.29
C TRP A 282 -14.51 -8.98 16.70
N ASN A 283 -14.27 -7.88 16.00
CA ASN A 283 -15.29 -7.15 15.29
C ASN A 283 -16.02 -8.03 14.27
N ARG A 284 -17.31 -7.75 14.13
CA ARG A 284 -18.19 -8.46 13.21
C ARG A 284 -18.64 -7.54 12.10
N GLN A 285 -18.90 -8.11 10.93
CA GLN A 285 -19.36 -7.35 9.79
C GLN A 285 -20.80 -6.86 10.04
N GLY A 286 -20.93 -5.58 10.38
CA GLY A 286 -22.22 -4.96 10.68
C GLY A 286 -22.94 -5.68 11.82
N GLN A 287 -24.14 -6.21 11.56
CA GLN A 287 -24.96 -6.94 12.55
C GLN A 287 -24.91 -8.47 12.38
N SER A 288 -24.00 -8.98 11.54
CA SER A 288 -23.87 -10.42 11.29
C SER A 288 -22.94 -11.09 12.31
N ASP A 289 -22.90 -12.43 12.31
CA ASP A 289 -21.91 -13.21 13.08
C ASP A 289 -20.58 -13.39 12.34
N ILE A 290 -20.46 -12.84 11.14
CA ILE A 290 -19.26 -12.93 10.29
C ILE A 290 -18.16 -12.04 10.88
N ILE A 291 -16.93 -12.57 11.04
CA ILE A 291 -15.74 -11.78 11.34
C ILE A 291 -15.58 -10.67 10.28
N GLU A 292 -15.29 -9.45 10.73
CA GLU A 292 -15.16 -8.28 9.86
C GLU A 292 -14.16 -8.51 8.72
N TYR A 293 -14.53 -8.17 7.49
CA TYR A 293 -13.69 -8.45 6.32
C TYR A 293 -13.57 -7.27 5.34
N LYS A 294 -14.29 -6.18 5.58
CA LYS A 294 -14.32 -4.99 4.70
C LYS A 294 -13.35 -3.89 5.13
N TYR A 295 -12.18 -4.31 5.63
CA TYR A 295 -11.05 -3.45 5.99
C TYR A 295 -9.75 -4.24 5.73
N THR A 296 -8.61 -3.86 6.30
CA THR A 296 -7.37 -4.64 6.19
C THR A 296 -6.46 -4.39 7.39
N GLN A 297 -5.41 -5.18 7.49
CA GLN A 297 -4.36 -5.04 8.48
C GLN A 297 -3.87 -3.59 8.55
N CYS A 298 -3.90 -2.99 9.73
CA CYS A 298 -3.22 -1.74 10.03
C CYS A 298 -2.85 -1.66 11.50
N TRP A 299 -2.31 -0.51 11.93
CA TRP A 299 -1.91 -0.28 13.32
C TRP A 299 -3.05 -0.38 14.35
N ASP A 300 -4.30 -0.27 13.90
CA ASP A 300 -5.50 -0.29 14.73
C ASP A 300 -6.21 -1.64 14.68
N ASP A 301 -6.14 -2.36 13.56
CA ASP A 301 -6.81 -3.64 13.43
C ASP A 301 -5.84 -4.69 12.88
N VAL A 302 -5.39 -5.55 13.77
CA VAL A 302 -4.40 -6.60 13.49
C VAL A 302 -5.02 -8.00 13.39
N HIS A 303 -6.36 -8.11 13.44
CA HIS A 303 -6.99 -9.43 13.38
C HIS A 303 -6.78 -10.09 12.02
N TYR A 304 -6.60 -9.29 10.95
CA TYR A 304 -6.33 -9.75 9.59
C TYR A 304 -5.03 -10.57 9.48
N GLY A 305 -3.97 -10.10 10.12
CA GLY A 305 -2.71 -10.84 10.26
C GLY A 305 -2.85 -12.03 11.20
N ALA A 306 -3.53 -11.84 12.34
CA ALA A 306 -3.75 -12.91 13.31
C ALA A 306 -4.52 -14.10 12.71
N GLN A 307 -5.62 -13.86 11.98
CA GLN A 307 -6.39 -14.91 11.33
C GLN A 307 -5.59 -15.64 10.24
N LEU A 308 -4.72 -14.94 9.50
CA LEU A 308 -3.86 -15.55 8.49
C LEU A 308 -2.85 -16.50 9.15
N LEU A 309 -2.17 -16.05 10.19
CA LEU A 309 -1.23 -16.89 10.92
C LEU A 309 -1.95 -18.07 11.62
N LEU A 310 -3.13 -17.85 12.21
CA LEU A 310 -3.95 -18.93 12.77
C LEU A 310 -4.40 -19.94 11.71
N ALA A 311 -4.76 -19.50 10.50
CA ALA A 311 -5.07 -20.39 9.39
C ALA A 311 -3.88 -21.30 9.05
N ARG A 312 -2.66 -20.75 9.03
CA ARG A 312 -1.42 -21.51 8.79
C ARG A 312 -1.06 -22.47 9.92
N ILE A 313 -1.24 -22.04 11.16
CA ILE A 313 -0.90 -22.85 12.34
C ILE A 313 -1.89 -24.01 12.52
N THR A 314 -3.18 -23.75 12.33
CA THR A 314 -4.24 -24.69 12.73
C THR A 314 -4.92 -25.41 11.57
N GLY A 315 -4.90 -24.83 10.36
CA GLY A 315 -5.64 -25.34 9.20
C GLY A 315 -7.18 -25.29 9.33
N LYS A 316 -7.72 -24.67 10.40
CA LYS A 316 -9.17 -24.60 10.67
C LYS A 316 -9.91 -23.79 9.60
N SER A 317 -11.12 -24.22 9.24
CA SER A 317 -11.92 -23.60 8.18
C SER A 317 -12.29 -22.16 8.49
N ILE A 318 -12.68 -21.86 9.73
CA ILE A 318 -13.07 -20.50 10.16
C ILE A 318 -12.02 -19.44 9.80
N TYR A 319 -10.73 -19.74 9.96
CA TYR A 319 -9.65 -18.80 9.65
C TYR A 319 -9.39 -18.71 8.15
N LYS A 320 -9.34 -19.85 7.45
CA LYS A 320 -9.16 -19.89 5.99
C LYS A 320 -10.26 -19.13 5.27
N GLU A 321 -11.51 -19.40 5.64
CA GLU A 321 -12.69 -18.72 5.08
C GLU A 321 -12.70 -17.23 5.41
N SER A 322 -12.27 -16.83 6.61
CA SER A 322 -12.20 -15.41 6.99
C SER A 322 -11.10 -14.65 6.22
N VAL A 323 -9.91 -15.25 6.07
CA VAL A 323 -8.83 -14.70 5.25
C VAL A 323 -9.25 -14.58 3.79
N GLU A 324 -9.81 -15.65 3.23
CA GLU A 324 -10.27 -15.66 1.84
C GLU A 324 -11.40 -14.66 1.61
N ARG A 325 -12.34 -14.52 2.54
CA ARG A 325 -13.41 -13.51 2.43
C ARG A 325 -12.84 -12.09 2.36
N ASN A 326 -11.85 -11.77 3.19
CA ASN A 326 -11.18 -10.47 3.15
C ASN A 326 -10.44 -10.27 1.82
N LEU A 327 -9.57 -11.21 1.44
CA LEU A 327 -8.77 -11.09 0.22
C LEU A 327 -9.67 -11.08 -1.03
N ASP A 328 -10.73 -11.88 -1.07
CA ASP A 328 -11.71 -11.88 -2.16
C ASP A 328 -12.40 -10.52 -2.27
N TRP A 329 -12.82 -9.89 -1.16
CA TRP A 329 -13.38 -8.54 -1.17
C TRP A 329 -12.39 -7.47 -1.69
N TRP A 330 -11.10 -7.62 -1.37
CA TRP A 330 -10.04 -6.77 -1.92
C TRP A 330 -9.78 -7.04 -3.40
N THR A 331 -9.96 -8.27 -3.89
CA THR A 331 -9.61 -8.65 -5.26
C THR A 331 -10.80 -8.74 -6.20
N THR A 332 -11.65 -9.75 -6.08
CA THR A 332 -12.71 -10.10 -7.05
C THR A 332 -14.11 -9.67 -6.59
N GLY A 333 -14.23 -9.26 -5.34
CA GLY A 333 -15.48 -9.09 -4.63
C GLY A 333 -15.89 -10.35 -3.85
N TYR A 334 -16.69 -10.14 -2.82
CA TYR A 334 -17.35 -11.17 -2.02
C TYR A 334 -18.80 -10.73 -1.76
N ASP A 335 -19.76 -11.63 -2.00
CA ASP A 335 -21.20 -11.38 -1.79
C ASP A 335 -21.71 -10.11 -2.48
N GLY A 336 -21.31 -9.92 -3.75
CA GLY A 336 -21.72 -8.78 -4.57
C GLY A 336 -21.08 -7.44 -4.20
N ASP A 337 -20.17 -7.40 -3.22
CA ASP A 337 -19.47 -6.20 -2.79
C ASP A 337 -17.95 -6.31 -2.96
N ARG A 338 -17.27 -5.19 -3.16
CA ARG A 338 -15.83 -5.12 -3.41
C ARG A 338 -15.27 -3.79 -2.92
N VAL A 339 -14.01 -3.77 -2.49
CA VAL A 339 -13.31 -2.50 -2.21
C VAL A 339 -13.37 -1.59 -3.44
N THR A 340 -13.42 -0.28 -3.23
CA THR A 340 -13.41 0.68 -4.34
C THR A 340 -12.09 0.56 -5.10
N TYR A 341 -12.13 0.63 -6.43
CA TYR A 341 -10.94 0.75 -7.27
C TYR A 341 -10.95 2.10 -7.99
N THR A 342 -9.82 2.78 -7.98
CA THR A 342 -9.59 3.97 -8.79
C THR A 342 -9.55 3.62 -10.29
N PRO A 343 -9.77 4.58 -11.20
CA PRO A 343 -9.65 4.37 -12.64
C PRO A 343 -8.33 3.73 -13.10
N LYS A 344 -7.21 4.01 -12.42
CA LYS A 344 -5.88 3.42 -12.74
C LYS A 344 -5.53 2.16 -11.93
N GLY A 345 -6.46 1.62 -11.15
CA GLY A 345 -6.34 0.27 -10.58
C GLY A 345 -5.78 0.18 -9.15
N LEU A 346 -5.67 1.29 -8.42
CA LEU A 346 -5.45 1.27 -6.97
C LEU A 346 -6.71 0.83 -6.24
N ALA A 347 -6.59 -0.20 -5.40
CA ALA A 347 -7.60 -0.58 -4.41
C ALA A 347 -7.65 0.47 -3.30
N TRP A 348 -8.69 1.27 -3.30
CA TRP A 348 -8.82 2.47 -2.49
C TRP A 348 -9.81 2.24 -1.36
N LEU A 349 -9.28 2.06 -0.15
CA LEU A 349 -10.10 1.81 1.05
C LEU A 349 -10.69 3.10 1.61
N GLN A 350 -9.84 4.10 1.84
CA GLN A 350 -10.24 5.39 2.37
C GLN A 350 -9.23 6.51 2.04
N GLN A 351 -9.59 7.75 2.38
CA GLN A 351 -8.87 8.96 1.99
C GLN A 351 -7.48 9.08 2.64
N TRP A 352 -7.33 8.60 3.86
CA TRP A 352 -6.08 8.66 4.60
C TRP A 352 -5.22 7.44 4.31
N GLY A 353 -4.08 7.63 3.64
CA GLY A 353 -3.15 6.56 3.33
C GLY A 353 -3.74 5.41 2.50
N PRO A 354 -4.44 5.67 1.36
CA PRO A 354 -4.92 4.59 0.50
C PRO A 354 -3.79 3.65 0.03
N LEU A 355 -2.59 4.17 -0.25
CA LEU A 355 -1.44 3.35 -0.62
C LEU A 355 -0.94 2.46 0.53
N ARG A 356 -0.97 2.96 1.77
CA ARG A 356 -0.65 2.16 2.97
C ARG A 356 -1.56 0.95 3.08
N TYR A 357 -2.87 1.11 2.90
CA TYR A 357 -3.80 -0.01 2.97
C TYR A 357 -3.62 -0.98 1.81
N ALA A 358 -3.52 -0.48 0.58
CA ALA A 358 -3.37 -1.32 -0.61
C ALA A 358 -2.08 -2.16 -0.57
N THR A 359 -0.95 -1.56 -0.16
CA THR A 359 0.33 -2.27 -0.05
C THR A 359 0.36 -3.25 1.13
N THR A 360 -0.34 -2.96 2.22
CA THR A 360 -0.48 -3.91 3.34
C THR A 360 -1.35 -5.11 2.94
N ALA A 361 -2.49 -4.87 2.28
CA ALA A 361 -3.33 -5.94 1.73
C ALA A 361 -2.56 -6.78 0.69
N ALA A 362 -1.71 -6.15 -0.13
CA ALA A 362 -0.84 -6.84 -1.08
C ALA A 362 0.13 -7.81 -0.39
N PHE A 363 0.72 -7.42 0.74
CA PHE A 363 1.56 -8.31 1.53
C PHE A 363 0.78 -9.53 2.07
N LEU A 364 -0.39 -9.31 2.71
CA LEU A 364 -1.22 -10.40 3.21
C LEU A 364 -1.66 -11.36 2.08
N ALA A 365 -2.03 -10.80 0.93
CA ALA A 365 -2.40 -11.56 -0.25
C ALA A 365 -1.26 -12.48 -0.73
N ASP A 366 -0.03 -11.97 -0.79
CA ASP A 366 1.14 -12.76 -1.17
C ASP A 366 1.46 -13.87 -0.15
N VAL A 367 1.47 -13.56 1.14
CA VAL A 367 1.77 -14.56 2.19
C VAL A 367 0.73 -15.68 2.14
N TYR A 368 -0.56 -15.34 2.05
CA TYR A 368 -1.61 -16.36 2.00
C TYR A 368 -1.57 -17.18 0.70
N ALA A 369 -1.31 -16.55 -0.45
CA ALA A 369 -1.15 -17.26 -1.72
C ALA A 369 0.00 -18.27 -1.73
N ASN A 370 1.07 -18.00 -0.97
CA ASN A 370 2.22 -18.90 -0.84
C ASN A 370 2.08 -19.92 0.30
N SER A 371 1.01 -19.85 1.10
CA SER A 371 0.81 -20.76 2.25
C SER A 371 0.38 -22.18 1.87
N GLY A 372 -0.14 -22.38 0.65
CA GLY A 372 -0.73 -23.64 0.21
C GLY A 372 -2.13 -23.93 0.79
N LEU A 373 -2.76 -22.96 1.46
CA LEU A 373 -4.08 -23.12 2.08
C LEU A 373 -5.26 -22.81 1.15
N CYS A 374 -5.04 -22.02 0.10
CA CYS A 374 -6.06 -21.63 -0.86
C CYS A 374 -5.92 -22.40 -2.19
N SER A 375 -6.96 -22.31 -3.04
CA SER A 375 -6.91 -22.89 -4.38
C SER A 375 -5.85 -22.21 -5.25
N ALA A 376 -5.33 -22.93 -6.26
CA ALA A 376 -4.36 -22.37 -7.19
C ALA A 376 -4.90 -21.13 -7.93
N GLU A 377 -6.21 -21.09 -8.20
CA GLU A 377 -6.88 -19.94 -8.79
C GLU A 377 -6.83 -18.71 -7.88
N LYS A 378 -7.22 -18.86 -6.60
CA LYS A 378 -7.15 -17.78 -5.62
C LYS A 378 -5.71 -17.32 -5.41
N ALA A 379 -4.76 -18.24 -5.29
CA ALA A 379 -3.34 -17.91 -5.17
C ALA A 379 -2.84 -17.04 -6.34
N ASN A 380 -3.23 -17.35 -7.58
CA ASN A 380 -2.87 -16.54 -8.74
C ASN A 380 -3.50 -15.15 -8.70
N THR A 381 -4.78 -15.05 -8.33
CA THR A 381 -5.51 -13.78 -8.17
C THR A 381 -4.83 -12.89 -7.13
N TYR A 382 -4.51 -13.44 -5.96
CA TYR A 382 -3.89 -12.72 -4.86
C TYR A 382 -2.48 -12.24 -5.19
N LYS A 383 -1.67 -13.06 -5.88
CA LYS A 383 -0.34 -12.64 -6.37
C LYS A 383 -0.41 -11.54 -7.43
N ALA A 384 -1.38 -11.64 -8.35
CA ALA A 384 -1.59 -10.62 -9.37
C ALA A 384 -2.02 -9.28 -8.74
N PHE A 385 -2.93 -9.34 -7.76
CA PHE A 385 -3.32 -8.18 -6.95
C PHE A 385 -2.11 -7.57 -6.23
N ALA A 386 -1.31 -8.38 -5.52
CA ALA A 386 -0.15 -7.91 -4.78
C ALA A 386 0.83 -7.14 -5.69
N LYS A 387 1.14 -7.71 -6.87
CA LYS A 387 1.97 -7.04 -7.87
C LYS A 387 1.35 -5.74 -8.37
N GLN A 388 0.04 -5.74 -8.69
CA GLN A 388 -0.65 -4.55 -9.20
C GLN A 388 -0.58 -3.38 -8.21
N GLN A 389 -0.83 -3.63 -6.93
CA GLN A 389 -0.89 -2.55 -5.93
C GLN A 389 0.50 -1.95 -5.64
N VAL A 390 1.54 -2.78 -5.56
CA VAL A 390 2.91 -2.26 -5.42
C VAL A 390 3.37 -1.56 -6.69
N ASP A 391 3.09 -2.12 -7.88
CA ASP A 391 3.40 -1.47 -9.15
C ASP A 391 2.72 -0.10 -9.26
N TYR A 392 1.50 0.05 -8.72
CA TYR A 392 0.83 1.35 -8.62
C TYR A 392 1.62 2.34 -7.77
N ALA A 393 2.04 1.92 -6.57
CA ALA A 393 2.87 2.75 -5.69
C ALA A 393 4.22 3.12 -6.35
N LEU A 394 4.78 2.23 -7.17
CA LEU A 394 6.08 2.42 -7.81
C LEU A 394 6.03 3.22 -9.11
N GLY A 395 4.93 3.21 -9.86
CA GLY A 395 4.89 3.95 -11.13
C GLY A 395 3.74 3.68 -12.10
N SER A 396 2.92 2.65 -11.92
CA SER A 396 2.04 2.16 -13.00
C SER A 396 0.92 3.14 -13.37
N SER A 397 0.62 4.08 -12.47
CA SER A 397 -0.31 5.19 -12.69
C SER A 397 0.28 6.36 -13.48
N GLY A 398 1.56 6.29 -13.87
CA GLY A 398 2.32 7.33 -14.58
C GLY A 398 3.31 8.12 -13.73
N ARG A 399 3.37 7.87 -12.42
CA ARG A 399 4.33 8.47 -11.48
C ARG A 399 4.60 7.55 -10.29
N SER A 400 5.76 7.69 -9.66
CA SER A 400 6.02 7.02 -8.38
C SER A 400 5.38 7.77 -7.21
N TYR A 401 5.00 7.03 -6.17
CA TYR A 401 4.59 7.55 -4.86
C TYR A 401 5.61 7.23 -3.76
N VAL A 402 6.76 6.66 -4.12
CA VAL A 402 7.87 6.39 -3.21
C VAL A 402 8.96 7.43 -3.45
N ILE A 403 9.24 8.26 -2.45
CA ILE A 403 10.15 9.39 -2.58
C ILE A 403 11.55 8.92 -2.97
N GLY A 404 12.12 9.52 -4.00
CA GLY A 404 13.44 9.18 -4.52
C GLY A 404 13.49 7.92 -5.39
N PHE A 405 12.36 7.25 -5.70
CA PHE A 405 12.30 6.10 -6.60
C PHE A 405 11.59 6.42 -7.92
N GLY A 406 12.03 5.82 -9.02
CA GLY A 406 11.38 5.95 -10.33
C GLY A 406 11.33 7.39 -10.85
N THR A 407 10.32 7.69 -11.67
CA THR A 407 10.10 9.00 -12.29
C THR A 407 8.97 9.76 -11.61
N ASN A 408 9.09 11.10 -11.54
CA ASN A 408 8.06 12.01 -11.01
C ASN A 408 7.56 11.65 -9.58
N TYR A 409 8.48 11.22 -8.73
CA TYR A 409 8.20 10.98 -7.31
C TYR A 409 7.94 12.28 -6.53
N PRO A 410 7.23 12.22 -5.39
CA PRO A 410 6.89 13.40 -4.58
C PRO A 410 8.11 14.15 -4.04
N LYS A 411 8.02 15.48 -4.00
CA LYS A 411 9.11 16.39 -3.57
C LYS A 411 8.78 17.16 -2.31
N ASN A 412 7.50 17.28 -1.96
CA ASN A 412 7.03 18.10 -0.84
C ASN A 412 6.24 17.26 0.16
N PRO A 413 6.86 16.24 0.80
CA PRO A 413 6.19 15.47 1.86
C PRO A 413 5.82 16.38 3.03
N HIS A 414 4.71 16.08 3.70
CA HIS A 414 4.37 16.67 4.99
C HIS A 414 5.33 16.12 6.06
N HIS A 415 6.56 16.62 6.12
CA HIS A 415 7.59 16.11 7.03
C HIS A 415 8.55 17.19 7.53
N ARG A 416 8.43 17.54 8.81
CA ARG A 416 9.10 18.68 9.46
C ARG A 416 10.62 18.68 9.28
N THR A 417 11.28 17.57 9.58
CA THR A 417 12.76 17.49 9.53
C THR A 417 13.28 17.36 8.10
N ALA A 418 12.46 16.91 7.14
CA ALA A 418 12.88 16.85 5.74
C ALA A 418 12.73 18.21 5.06
N GLU A 419 11.61 18.90 5.32
CA GLU A 419 11.45 20.29 4.92
C GLU A 419 12.52 21.17 5.59
N SER A 420 12.76 20.90 6.88
CA SER A 420 13.80 21.52 7.69
C SER A 420 13.66 23.04 7.70
N SER A 421 12.46 23.53 7.99
CA SER A 421 12.20 24.96 8.11
C SER A 421 13.01 25.55 9.27
N TRP A 422 13.69 26.67 9.02
CA TRP A 422 14.32 27.44 10.09
C TRP A 422 13.39 28.48 10.72
N ALA A 423 12.22 28.70 10.13
CA ALA A 423 11.41 29.88 10.38
C ALA A 423 10.06 29.60 11.03
N ASP A 424 9.82 28.34 11.46
CA ASP A 424 8.53 27.88 11.99
C ASP A 424 7.39 28.09 10.98
N SER A 425 7.61 27.62 9.75
CA SER A 425 6.70 27.85 8.62
C SER A 425 6.88 26.79 7.54
N MET A 426 5.77 26.20 7.11
CA MET A 426 5.68 25.27 5.97
C MET A 426 5.94 25.94 4.61
N GLN A 427 6.05 27.27 4.58
CA GLN A 427 6.26 28.07 3.37
C GLN A 427 7.70 28.55 3.24
N ILE A 428 8.53 28.36 4.27
CA ILE A 428 9.94 28.78 4.28
C ILE A 428 10.78 27.52 4.50
N PRO A 429 11.60 27.11 3.52
CA PRO A 429 12.10 27.93 2.40
C PRO A 429 11.28 27.89 1.10
N GLY A 430 10.13 27.22 1.09
CA GLY A 430 9.31 27.04 -0.12
C GLY A 430 9.74 25.84 -0.97
N TYR A 431 10.65 25.02 -0.45
CA TYR A 431 11.05 23.72 -0.99
C TYR A 431 11.49 22.80 0.16
N CYS A 432 11.51 21.50 -0.07
CA CYS A 432 12.03 20.53 0.89
C CYS A 432 13.57 20.50 0.84
N ARG A 433 14.28 20.75 1.95
CA ARG A 433 15.75 20.79 1.94
C ARG A 433 16.41 19.42 1.82
N HIS A 434 15.73 18.37 2.28
CA HIS A 434 16.24 17.01 2.30
C HIS A 434 15.35 16.07 1.50
N LEU A 435 15.97 15.11 0.81
CA LEU A 435 15.24 14.06 0.13
C LEU A 435 14.92 12.94 1.13
N LEU A 436 13.65 12.79 1.49
CA LEU A 436 13.17 11.73 2.39
C LEU A 436 13.07 10.37 1.66
N VAL A 437 14.22 9.84 1.24
CA VAL A 437 14.33 8.66 0.38
C VAL A 437 13.55 7.46 0.95
N GLY A 438 12.72 6.86 0.09
CA GLY A 438 11.99 5.63 0.38
C GLY A 438 10.66 5.80 1.09
N ALA A 439 10.31 7.00 1.55
CA ALA A 439 9.01 7.23 2.17
C ALA A 439 7.87 7.04 1.17
N LEU A 440 6.84 6.31 1.57
CA LEU A 440 5.57 6.18 0.87
C LEU A 440 4.64 7.30 1.33
N VAL A 441 4.21 8.14 0.39
CA VAL A 441 3.17 9.14 0.67
C VAL A 441 1.79 8.50 0.79
N GLY A 442 0.83 9.19 1.39
CA GLY A 442 -0.54 8.69 1.53
C GLY A 442 -1.17 8.24 0.21
N GLY A 443 -0.99 9.02 -0.86
CA GLY A 443 -1.39 8.68 -2.22
C GLY A 443 -2.54 9.53 -2.77
N PRO A 444 -3.08 9.16 -3.94
CA PRO A 444 -4.07 9.96 -4.64
C PRO A 444 -5.49 9.84 -4.04
N ASP A 445 -6.38 10.73 -4.46
CA ASP A 445 -7.82 10.57 -4.24
C ASP A 445 -8.43 9.42 -5.07
N GLN A 446 -9.73 9.17 -4.91
CA GLN A 446 -10.44 8.11 -5.65
C GLN A 446 -10.41 8.27 -7.18
N GLY A 447 -10.07 9.46 -7.69
CA GLY A 447 -9.97 9.76 -9.12
C GLY A 447 -8.53 9.71 -9.67
N ASP A 448 -7.58 9.16 -8.92
CA ASP A 448 -6.14 9.15 -9.23
C ASP A 448 -5.48 10.54 -9.26
N SER A 449 -6.13 11.56 -8.68
CA SER A 449 -5.56 12.92 -8.59
C SER A 449 -4.66 13.03 -7.36
N TYR A 450 -3.49 13.63 -7.55
CA TYR A 450 -2.48 13.81 -6.51
C TYR A 450 -1.82 15.17 -6.61
N ASP A 451 -1.83 15.91 -5.51
CA ASP A 451 -1.23 17.23 -5.31
C ASP A 451 -0.02 17.13 -4.37
N ASP A 452 1.18 17.32 -4.94
CA ASP A 452 2.47 17.24 -4.24
C ASP A 452 2.76 18.54 -3.46
N SER A 453 1.97 18.76 -2.42
CA SER A 453 2.04 19.93 -1.54
C SER A 453 2.24 19.50 -0.10
N CYS A 454 3.23 20.10 0.58
CA CYS A 454 3.48 19.86 2.00
C CYS A 454 2.23 20.18 2.87
N ALA A 455 1.40 21.14 2.44
CA ALA A 455 0.16 21.48 3.16
C ALA A 455 -0.96 20.43 2.99
N ASN A 456 -0.88 19.56 1.98
CA ASN A 456 -1.87 18.52 1.71
C ASN A 456 -1.53 17.23 2.46
N TYR A 457 -1.53 17.29 3.79
CA TYR A 457 -1.19 16.17 4.67
C TYR A 457 -1.96 14.89 4.31
N THR A 458 -3.21 14.97 3.82
CA THR A 458 -3.97 13.76 3.46
C THR A 458 -3.28 12.93 2.37
N GLN A 459 -2.65 13.58 1.39
CA GLN A 459 -1.98 12.92 0.27
C GLN A 459 -0.46 12.82 0.45
N THR A 460 0.17 13.80 1.12
CA THR A 460 1.63 13.91 1.24
C THR A 460 2.20 13.55 2.60
N GLU A 461 1.36 13.16 3.59
CA GLU A 461 1.84 12.53 4.83
C GLU A 461 2.62 11.26 4.51
N VAL A 462 3.64 11.03 5.32
CA VAL A 462 4.49 9.84 5.34
C VAL A 462 4.52 9.34 6.77
N ALA A 463 4.49 8.03 7.00
CA ALA A 463 4.47 7.47 8.34
C ALA A 463 5.16 6.12 8.43
N CYS A 464 5.58 5.75 9.65
CA CYS A 464 6.17 4.44 9.93
C CYS A 464 5.28 3.28 9.45
N ASP A 465 3.98 3.37 9.74
CA ASP A 465 3.00 2.35 9.36
C ASP A 465 2.71 2.33 7.86
N TYR A 466 2.87 3.47 7.16
CA TYR A 466 2.70 3.56 5.70
C TYR A 466 3.75 2.72 4.98
N ASN A 467 5.00 2.79 5.45
CA ASN A 467 6.09 2.02 4.89
C ASN A 467 6.07 0.53 5.31
N ALA A 468 5.39 0.17 6.42
CA ALA A 468 5.47 -1.18 6.98
C ALA A 468 4.97 -2.23 5.98
N GLY A 469 3.73 -2.11 5.52
CA GLY A 469 3.17 -3.02 4.52
C GLY A 469 3.88 -2.95 3.17
N LEU A 470 4.34 -1.76 2.77
CA LEU A 470 5.11 -1.58 1.54
C LEU A 470 6.43 -2.36 1.56
N VAL A 471 7.21 -2.28 2.64
CA VAL A 471 8.47 -3.03 2.77
C VAL A 471 8.20 -4.52 2.64
N CYS A 472 7.20 -5.03 3.36
CA CYS A 472 6.83 -6.44 3.32
C CYS A 472 6.44 -6.89 1.90
N ALA A 473 5.60 -6.12 1.22
CA ALA A 473 5.17 -6.42 -0.14
C ALA A 473 6.32 -6.30 -1.17
N LEU A 474 7.22 -5.33 -1.01
CA LEU A 474 8.41 -5.17 -1.85
C LEU A 474 9.36 -6.35 -1.70
N THR A 475 9.55 -6.87 -0.49
CA THR A 475 10.35 -8.08 -0.26
C THR A 475 9.74 -9.28 -0.99
N SER A 476 8.42 -9.47 -0.89
CA SER A 476 7.69 -10.51 -1.63
C SER A 476 7.86 -10.38 -3.14
N LEU A 477 7.80 -9.17 -3.70
CA LEU A 477 7.99 -8.97 -5.14
C LEU A 477 9.46 -9.08 -5.55
N TYR A 478 10.42 -8.69 -4.71
CA TYR A 478 11.83 -8.94 -4.96
C TYR A 478 12.13 -10.44 -5.00
N ARG A 479 11.52 -11.24 -4.10
CA ARG A 479 11.62 -12.71 -4.11
C ARG A 479 11.21 -13.29 -5.46
N ASP A 480 10.12 -12.78 -6.03
CA ASP A 480 9.51 -13.35 -7.24
C ASP A 480 10.06 -12.76 -8.55
N TYR A 481 10.46 -11.49 -8.55
CA TYR A 481 10.81 -10.72 -9.75
C TYR A 481 12.21 -10.08 -9.73
N GLY A 482 12.88 -10.05 -8.57
CA GLY A 482 14.23 -9.51 -8.41
C GLY A 482 14.30 -7.98 -8.53
N GLY A 483 15.40 -7.49 -9.11
CA GLY A 483 15.77 -6.07 -9.18
C GLY A 483 17.00 -5.78 -8.33
N SER A 484 18.02 -5.14 -8.90
CA SER A 484 19.29 -4.93 -8.18
C SER A 484 19.23 -3.69 -7.27
N PRO A 485 19.52 -3.82 -5.97
CA PRO A 485 19.73 -2.68 -5.08
C PRO A 485 20.93 -1.82 -5.55
N ILE A 486 20.97 -0.56 -5.09
CA ILE A 486 22.06 0.37 -5.34
C ILE A 486 23.21 0.06 -4.38
N GLU A 487 24.40 -0.23 -4.90
CA GLU A 487 25.59 -0.43 -4.08
C GLU A 487 25.99 0.87 -3.38
N GLY A 488 26.23 0.81 -2.06
CA GLY A 488 26.70 1.96 -1.28
C GLY A 488 25.68 3.10 -1.13
N LEU A 489 24.38 2.82 -1.29
CA LEU A 489 23.32 3.82 -1.10
C LEU A 489 23.46 4.51 0.26
N ASN A 490 23.57 5.84 0.20
CA ASN A 490 23.61 6.75 1.34
C ASN A 490 22.83 8.03 0.99
N ALA A 491 22.55 8.84 2.00
CA ALA A 491 21.88 10.13 1.89
C ALA A 491 22.77 11.24 2.46
N ILE A 492 24.05 11.24 2.06
CA ILE A 492 24.99 12.31 2.38
C ILE A 492 24.77 13.44 1.37
N GLU A 493 24.06 14.48 1.80
CA GLU A 493 23.67 15.62 0.97
C GLU A 493 24.70 16.75 1.06
N THR A 494 24.83 17.54 0.01
CA THR A 494 25.58 18.79 0.07
C THR A 494 24.64 19.89 0.59
N PRO A 495 25.02 20.66 1.62
CA PRO A 495 24.24 21.82 2.06
C PRO A 495 23.88 22.74 0.90
N THR A 496 22.61 23.08 0.76
CA THR A 496 22.09 23.90 -0.35
C THR A 496 21.94 25.38 0.01
N ASN A 497 22.15 25.74 1.27
CA ASN A 497 22.17 27.11 1.79
C ASN A 497 23.34 27.35 2.75
N ASN A 498 23.68 28.62 2.99
CA ASN A 498 24.60 28.99 4.08
C ASN A 498 23.92 28.67 5.42
N GLU A 499 24.53 27.82 6.23
CA GLU A 499 23.94 27.44 7.53
C GLU A 499 24.13 28.55 8.59
N PHE A 500 25.27 29.23 8.59
CA PHE A 500 25.60 30.27 9.56
C PHE A 500 26.24 31.44 8.83
N PHE A 501 25.71 32.63 9.00
CA PHE A 501 26.24 33.82 8.34
C PHE A 501 25.82 35.09 9.07
N VAL A 502 26.43 36.21 8.68
CA VAL A 502 26.02 37.54 9.12
C VAL A 502 25.56 38.34 7.91
N GLU A 503 24.42 39.01 8.04
CA GLU A 503 24.07 40.14 7.19
C GLU A 503 24.38 41.44 7.93
N ALA A 504 24.97 42.42 7.26
CA ALA A 504 25.27 43.71 7.87
C ALA A 504 25.00 44.91 6.94
N SER A 505 24.74 46.05 7.56
CA SER A 505 24.70 47.36 6.91
C SER A 505 25.14 48.46 7.86
N VAL A 506 25.43 49.62 7.29
CA VAL A 506 25.60 50.86 8.04
C VAL A 506 24.22 51.31 8.56
N ASN A 507 24.10 51.45 9.87
CA ASN A 507 22.90 51.97 10.52
C ASN A 507 22.95 53.50 10.64
N SER A 508 24.12 54.03 10.99
CA SER A 508 24.37 55.47 11.14
C SER A 508 25.86 55.75 11.01
N ALA A 509 26.22 56.89 10.41
CA ALA A 509 27.62 57.29 10.27
C ALA A 509 27.77 58.77 10.63
N GLY A 510 28.96 59.16 11.09
CA GLY A 510 29.33 60.53 11.39
C GLY A 510 30.83 60.76 11.20
N SER A 511 31.28 62.00 11.38
CA SER A 511 32.68 62.36 11.12
C SER A 511 33.69 61.69 12.07
N ASN A 512 33.23 61.14 13.19
CA ASN A 512 34.07 60.46 14.20
C ASN A 512 33.51 59.09 14.62
N PHE A 513 32.51 58.54 13.94
CA PHE A 513 31.91 57.27 14.32
C PHE A 513 31.29 56.53 13.14
N GLU A 514 31.23 55.21 13.26
CA GLU A 514 30.41 54.32 12.44
C GLU A 514 29.53 53.45 13.33
N GLU A 515 28.28 53.23 12.92
CA GLU A 515 27.35 52.32 13.57
C GLU A 515 26.91 51.24 12.61
N ILE A 516 27.17 50.00 12.99
CA ILE A 516 26.85 48.81 12.22
C ILE A 516 25.58 48.18 12.77
N LYS A 517 24.64 47.86 11.88
CA LYS A 517 23.54 46.93 12.12
C LYS A 517 23.94 45.58 11.54
N ALA A 518 24.00 44.55 12.39
CA ALA A 518 24.34 43.19 12.00
C ALA A 518 23.28 42.21 12.48
N LEU A 519 22.93 41.24 11.65
CA LEU A 519 22.10 40.10 11.98
C LEU A 519 22.90 38.82 11.79
N ILE A 520 23.07 38.05 12.87
CA ILE A 520 23.58 36.68 12.77
C ILE A 520 22.42 35.73 12.48
N TYR A 521 22.64 34.79 11.58
CA TYR A 521 21.67 33.78 11.14
C TYR A 521 22.16 32.37 11.49
N ASN A 522 21.23 31.50 11.87
CA ASN A 522 21.36 30.05 11.97
C ASN A 522 20.21 29.41 11.16
N GLU A 523 20.52 29.02 9.93
CA GLU A 523 19.67 28.27 9.01
C GLU A 523 20.23 26.85 8.81
N SER A 524 20.85 26.28 9.86
CA SER A 524 21.43 24.93 9.79
C SER A 524 20.40 23.86 9.43
N GLY A 525 20.88 22.84 8.70
CA GLY A 525 20.08 21.71 8.22
C GLY A 525 20.87 20.41 8.04
N TRP A 526 22.21 20.44 8.15
CA TRP A 526 23.07 19.26 7.95
C TRP A 526 24.01 18.95 9.13
N PRO A 527 23.48 18.53 10.30
CA PRO A 527 22.09 18.61 10.70
C PRO A 527 21.74 20.01 11.24
N ALA A 528 20.44 20.26 11.42
CA ALA A 528 19.98 21.39 12.22
C ALA A 528 20.57 21.32 13.64
N ARG A 529 21.04 22.46 14.16
CA ARG A 529 21.71 22.48 15.47
C ARG A 529 21.55 23.81 16.21
N MET A 530 21.66 23.72 17.53
CA MET A 530 21.65 24.88 18.43
C MET A 530 22.91 25.72 18.21
N GLY A 531 22.74 27.03 18.11
CA GLY A 531 23.82 28.03 18.01
C GLY A 531 23.88 28.89 19.27
N ASP A 532 24.05 28.29 20.44
CA ASP A 532 24.13 28.99 21.74
C ASP A 532 25.55 29.40 22.15
N LYS A 533 26.52 29.21 21.24
CA LYS A 533 27.92 29.65 21.37
C LYS A 533 28.41 30.40 20.14
N LEU A 534 27.46 30.92 19.34
CA LEU A 534 27.79 31.67 18.14
C LEU A 534 28.40 33.03 18.50
N SER A 535 29.37 33.46 17.70
CA SER A 535 29.94 34.80 17.77
C SER A 535 30.38 35.26 16.38
N PHE A 536 30.58 36.55 16.20
CA PHE A 536 31.22 37.09 15.00
C PHE A 536 32.18 38.22 15.35
N LYS A 537 33.10 38.52 14.42
CA LYS A 537 34.09 39.60 14.57
C LYS A 537 33.92 40.65 13.48
N TYR A 538 33.90 41.92 13.86
CA TYR A 538 33.93 43.05 12.94
C TYR A 538 35.31 43.74 13.01
N PHE A 539 36.08 43.67 11.94
CA PHE A 539 37.46 44.13 11.85
C PHE A 539 37.58 45.55 11.28
N ILE A 540 38.38 46.37 11.95
CA ILE A 540 38.68 47.76 11.57
C ILE A 540 40.19 48.02 11.56
N ASP A 541 40.64 48.95 10.72
CA ASP A 541 41.99 49.51 10.71
C ASP A 541 41.94 50.92 11.32
N ILE A 542 42.63 51.11 12.44
CA ILE A 542 42.63 52.40 13.16
C ILE A 542 43.86 53.27 12.85
N SER A 543 44.54 53.05 11.72
CA SER A 543 45.80 53.75 11.40
C SER A 543 45.64 55.27 11.32
N GLU A 544 44.49 55.77 10.90
CA GLU A 544 44.11 57.18 10.87
C GLU A 544 43.91 57.76 12.27
N LEU A 545 43.35 56.99 13.21
CA LEU A 545 43.29 57.36 14.62
C LEU A 545 44.70 57.41 15.25
N VAL A 546 45.54 56.43 14.96
CA VAL A 546 46.93 56.38 15.45
C VAL A 546 47.74 57.55 14.91
N LYS A 547 47.59 57.90 13.62
CA LYS A 547 48.19 59.11 13.02
C LYS A 547 47.71 60.40 13.69
N ALA A 548 46.47 60.43 14.19
CA ALA A 548 45.92 61.56 14.95
C ALA A 548 46.42 61.62 16.41
N GLY A 549 47.26 60.68 16.86
CA GLY A 549 47.87 60.67 18.19
C GLY A 549 47.09 59.92 19.27
N TYR A 550 46.11 59.11 18.87
CA TYR A 550 45.25 58.32 19.75
C TYR A 550 45.54 56.82 19.61
N SER A 551 44.84 56.00 20.39
CA SER A 551 45.01 54.54 20.42
C SER A 551 43.66 53.82 20.47
N ALA A 552 43.66 52.49 20.31
CA ALA A 552 42.46 51.67 20.46
C ALA A 552 41.73 51.87 21.80
N LYS A 553 42.44 52.27 22.87
CA LYS A 553 41.86 52.53 24.20
C LYS A 553 40.97 53.78 24.24
N ASP A 554 41.13 54.67 23.26
CA ASP A 554 40.38 55.91 23.14
C ASP A 554 39.08 55.73 22.34
N VAL A 555 38.87 54.55 21.74
CA VAL A 555 37.65 54.19 21.02
C VAL A 555 36.58 53.73 22.00
N THR A 556 35.39 54.31 21.91
CA THR A 556 34.23 53.86 22.69
C THR A 556 33.31 52.99 21.84
N ILE A 557 32.91 51.84 22.39
CA ILE A 557 31.89 50.96 21.79
C ILE A 557 30.59 51.11 22.56
N LYS A 558 29.48 51.38 21.88
CA LYS A 558 28.14 51.44 22.46
C LYS A 558 27.16 50.62 21.64
N THR A 559 26.19 50.00 22.30
CA THR A 559 25.10 49.28 21.62
C THR A 559 23.81 50.05 21.72
N ASN A 560 23.15 50.32 20.59
CA ASN A 560 21.86 51.01 20.55
C ASN A 560 20.68 50.02 20.57
N TYR A 561 20.89 48.84 20.00
CA TYR A 561 19.99 47.71 20.05
C TYR A 561 20.82 46.44 20.16
N ASN A 562 20.38 45.47 20.96
CA ASN A 562 21.12 44.24 21.18
C ASN A 562 20.17 43.11 21.60
N ALA A 563 20.03 42.09 20.74
CA ALA A 563 19.19 40.92 20.99
C ALA A 563 19.96 39.75 21.60
N GLY A 564 20.72 39.99 22.68
CA GLY A 564 21.34 38.92 23.48
C GLY A 564 22.83 38.67 23.23
N ALA A 565 23.53 39.58 22.56
CA ALA A 565 24.99 39.55 22.46
C ALA A 565 25.68 40.28 23.62
N THR A 566 26.90 39.87 23.93
CA THR A 566 27.90 40.70 24.60
C THR A 566 28.82 41.29 23.54
N VAL A 567 28.96 42.62 23.51
CA VAL A 567 29.81 43.33 22.54
C VAL A 567 31.06 43.82 23.25
N SER A 568 32.24 43.44 22.76
CA SER A 568 33.52 43.83 23.35
C SER A 568 33.90 45.29 23.04
N GLY A 569 34.96 45.78 23.71
CA GLY A 569 35.76 46.88 23.18
C GLY A 569 36.59 46.43 21.96
N LEU A 570 37.51 47.28 21.50
CA LEU A 570 38.46 46.87 20.47
C LEU A 570 39.49 45.89 21.04
N TYR A 571 39.58 44.72 20.42
CA TYR A 571 40.66 43.77 20.64
C TYR A 571 41.67 43.79 19.51
N PRO A 572 42.97 43.66 19.83
CA PRO A 572 44.00 43.62 18.80
C PRO A 572 43.88 42.34 17.98
N TRP A 573 43.92 42.48 16.65
CA TRP A 573 44.09 41.36 15.71
C TRP A 573 45.52 41.31 15.19
N ASP A 574 45.99 42.45 14.66
CA ASP A 574 47.36 42.67 14.20
C ASP A 574 47.78 44.11 14.52
N GLU A 575 48.29 44.31 15.74
CA GLU A 575 48.67 45.65 16.22
C GLU A 575 49.75 46.30 15.36
N ALA A 576 50.64 45.51 14.74
CA ALA A 576 51.71 46.04 13.90
C ALA A 576 51.17 46.75 12.64
N HIS A 577 50.00 46.33 12.18
CA HIS A 577 49.29 46.90 11.04
C HIS A 577 48.04 47.69 11.44
N ASN A 578 47.85 47.97 12.74
CA ASN A 578 46.70 48.69 13.31
C ASN A 578 45.35 48.00 13.09
N ILE A 579 45.31 46.69 12.91
CA ILE A 579 44.06 45.94 12.73
C ILE A 579 43.51 45.50 14.09
N TYR A 580 42.27 45.89 14.37
CA TYR A 580 41.54 45.55 15.58
C TYR A 580 40.18 44.96 15.21
N TYR A 581 39.46 44.43 16.20
CA TYR A 581 38.10 43.96 15.99
C TYR A 581 37.20 44.19 17.18
N VAL A 582 35.90 44.29 16.89
CA VAL A 582 34.82 44.14 17.86
C VAL A 582 34.36 42.69 17.83
N ASN A 583 34.39 42.01 18.97
CA ASN A 583 33.79 40.70 19.16
C ASN A 583 32.33 40.87 19.56
N VAL A 584 31.43 40.23 18.82
CA VAL A 584 30.02 40.13 19.18
C VAL A 584 29.74 38.67 19.55
N ASP A 585 29.52 38.42 20.83
CA ASP A 585 29.40 37.09 21.40
C ASP A 585 27.97 36.79 21.84
N PHE A 586 27.33 35.80 21.22
CA PHE A 586 26.00 35.32 21.59
C PHE A 586 26.04 34.09 22.51
N THR A 587 27.17 33.79 23.15
CA THR A 587 27.26 32.68 24.12
C THR A 587 26.18 32.79 25.20
N GLY A 588 25.35 31.75 25.32
CA GLY A 588 24.19 31.68 26.21
C GLY A 588 22.87 32.15 25.58
N THR A 589 22.89 32.77 24.39
CA THR A 589 21.70 33.12 23.62
C THR A 589 21.37 32.03 22.63
N LYS A 590 20.19 31.43 22.76
CA LYS A 590 19.72 30.40 21.83
C LYS A 590 19.42 31.00 20.45
N ILE A 591 20.19 30.58 19.45
CA ILE A 591 19.96 30.89 18.04
C ILE A 591 19.82 29.55 17.31
N TYR A 592 18.62 29.20 16.84
CA TYR A 592 18.35 27.87 16.27
C TYR A 592 17.29 27.96 15.16
N PRO A 593 17.33 27.04 14.17
CA PRO A 593 16.39 27.02 13.04
C PRO A 593 15.02 26.51 13.52
N GLY A 594 14.19 27.39 14.10
CA GLY A 594 12.90 26.99 14.65
C GLY A 594 11.94 28.13 14.95
N GLY A 595 12.04 29.24 14.24
CA GLY A 595 11.08 30.35 14.35
C GLY A 595 11.62 31.72 13.97
N GLN A 596 10.73 32.57 13.45
CA GLN A 596 11.03 33.88 12.84
C GLN A 596 12.01 34.79 13.60
N SER A 597 11.96 34.76 14.94
CA SER A 597 12.79 35.61 15.82
C SER A 597 13.93 34.86 16.52
N VAL A 598 14.04 33.54 16.33
CA VAL A 598 15.02 32.69 17.02
C VAL A 598 16.13 32.19 16.09
N TYR A 599 15.86 32.03 14.79
CA TYR A 599 16.90 31.65 13.83
C TYR A 599 17.87 32.79 13.49
N ARG A 600 17.54 34.02 13.88
CA ARG A 600 18.41 35.19 13.70
C ARG A 600 18.37 36.14 14.89
N LYS A 601 19.47 36.85 15.14
CA LYS A 601 19.57 37.90 16.18
C LYS A 601 20.24 39.15 15.64
N GLU A 602 19.62 40.29 15.93
CA GLU A 602 20.15 41.61 15.55
C GLU A 602 20.98 42.21 16.70
N VAL A 603 22.10 42.84 16.32
CA VAL A 603 22.88 43.73 17.17
C VAL A 603 23.22 45.00 16.40
N GLN A 604 23.13 46.14 17.07
CA GLN A 604 23.60 47.43 16.58
C GLN A 604 24.69 47.93 17.50
N PHE A 605 25.90 48.11 16.97
CA PHE A 605 27.04 48.62 17.74
C PHE A 605 27.69 49.79 17.01
N ARG A 606 28.00 50.84 17.78
CA ARG A 606 28.66 52.05 17.33
C ARG A 606 30.08 52.08 17.86
N MET A 607 31.03 52.26 16.96
CA MET A 607 32.42 52.57 17.25
C MET A 607 32.60 54.08 17.14
N SER A 608 33.09 54.75 18.18
CA SER A 608 33.28 56.21 18.17
C SER A 608 34.68 56.60 18.63
N TYR A 609 35.35 57.40 17.82
CA TYR A 609 36.55 58.13 18.20
C TYR A 609 36.19 59.28 19.15
N PRO A 610 37.16 59.82 19.92
CA PRO A 610 36.89 60.91 20.86
C PRO A 610 36.20 62.09 20.19
N GLU A 611 35.42 62.84 20.98
CA GLU A 611 34.68 64.00 20.48
C GLU A 611 35.64 65.01 19.83
N ASN A 612 35.29 65.52 18.65
CA ASN A 612 36.09 66.39 17.79
C ASN A 612 37.30 65.75 17.08
N VAL A 613 37.50 64.43 17.18
CA VAL A 613 38.49 63.67 16.40
C VAL A 613 37.85 63.19 15.09
N ASN A 614 37.72 64.10 14.12
CA ASN A 614 36.97 63.89 12.87
C ASN A 614 37.84 63.26 11.76
N VAL A 615 38.50 62.14 12.05
CA VAL A 615 39.41 61.45 11.11
C VAL A 615 38.93 60.05 10.74
N TRP A 616 37.70 59.68 11.08
CA TRP A 616 37.15 58.36 10.81
C TRP A 616 37.22 58.00 9.31
N ASP A 617 37.76 56.83 8.99
CA ASP A 617 37.89 56.31 7.62
C ASP A 617 37.48 54.83 7.62
N ASN A 618 36.43 54.48 6.85
CA ASN A 618 36.00 53.09 6.69
C ASN A 618 36.63 52.41 5.46
N SER A 619 37.33 53.16 4.60
CA SER A 619 37.78 52.63 3.30
C SER A 619 38.88 51.57 3.41
N ASN A 620 39.52 51.48 4.57
CA ASN A 620 40.54 50.50 4.96
C ASN A 620 40.03 49.42 5.94
N ASP A 621 38.76 49.49 6.36
CA ASP A 621 38.17 48.52 7.28
C ASP A 621 37.78 47.23 6.56
N PHE A 622 38.39 46.11 6.96
CA PHE A 622 38.16 44.81 6.32
C PHE A 622 36.69 44.38 6.35
N SER A 623 36.00 44.56 7.47
CA SER A 623 34.59 44.16 7.61
C SER A 623 33.60 45.16 7.02
N TYR A 624 34.06 46.36 6.61
CA TYR A 624 33.24 47.34 5.90
C TYR A 624 33.14 47.00 4.40
N GLU A 625 34.06 46.21 3.87
CA GLU A 625 34.01 45.77 2.47
C GLU A 625 32.82 44.82 2.24
N GLY A 626 31.97 45.16 1.25
CA GLY A 626 30.86 44.32 0.80
C GLY A 626 29.53 44.52 1.53
N ILE A 627 29.48 45.32 2.62
CA ILE A 627 28.22 45.65 3.30
C ILE A 627 27.54 46.87 2.68
N SER A 628 26.23 47.05 2.94
CA SER A 628 25.52 48.24 2.46
C SER A 628 25.94 49.49 3.24
N THR A 629 26.51 50.48 2.56
CA THR A 629 27.08 51.70 3.17
C THR A 629 26.09 52.85 3.31
N THR A 630 24.86 52.70 2.78
CA THR A 630 23.84 53.74 2.87
C THR A 630 23.11 53.63 4.22
N PRO A 631 23.18 54.64 5.10
CA PRO A 631 22.60 54.56 6.44
C PRO A 631 21.12 54.17 6.44
N GLY A 632 20.78 53.16 7.23
CA GLY A 632 19.41 52.65 7.35
C GLY A 632 18.98 51.68 6.26
N SER A 633 19.89 51.28 5.37
CA SER A 633 19.61 50.24 4.36
C SER A 633 19.46 48.86 4.98
N SER A 634 18.75 47.98 4.26
CA SER A 634 18.68 46.57 4.61
C SER A 634 20.09 45.95 4.68
N PRO A 635 20.38 45.17 5.74
CA PRO A 635 21.57 44.35 5.81
C PRO A 635 21.69 43.40 4.61
N VAL A 636 22.92 43.15 4.17
CA VAL A 636 23.27 42.20 3.10
C VAL A 636 24.34 41.25 3.59
N LEU A 637 24.47 40.09 2.96
CA LEU A 637 25.47 39.08 3.32
C LEU A 637 26.89 39.67 3.41
N ALA A 638 27.54 39.49 4.56
CA ALA A 638 28.84 40.07 4.85
C ALA A 638 29.94 39.00 4.96
N LEU A 639 30.62 38.70 3.85
CA LEU A 639 31.66 37.66 3.79
C LEU A 639 32.91 37.98 4.64
N ASN A 640 33.12 39.26 4.96
CA ASN A 640 34.24 39.74 5.78
C ASN A 640 33.87 39.96 7.26
N ILE A 641 32.70 39.46 7.67
CA ILE A 641 32.30 39.36 9.08
C ILE A 641 32.20 37.86 9.41
N PRO A 642 33.30 37.22 9.81
CA PRO A 642 33.33 35.78 10.02
C PRO A 642 32.54 35.37 11.25
N VAL A 643 31.90 34.22 11.17
CA VAL A 643 31.13 33.59 12.25
C VAL A 643 31.93 32.46 12.86
N TYR A 644 31.83 32.34 14.17
CA TYR A 644 32.48 31.30 14.97
C TYR A 644 31.44 30.59 15.82
N ASP A 645 31.63 29.30 16.02
CA ASP A 645 30.93 28.50 17.02
C ASP A 645 31.96 27.96 18.02
N ASP A 646 31.79 28.30 19.29
CA ASP A 646 32.73 27.99 20.37
C ASP A 646 34.20 28.37 20.02
N GLY A 647 34.36 29.52 19.35
CA GLY A 647 35.65 30.05 18.92
C GLY A 647 36.23 29.43 17.64
N VAL A 648 35.58 28.42 17.05
CA VAL A 648 35.99 27.81 15.77
C VAL A 648 35.30 28.54 14.62
N LYS A 649 36.05 29.04 13.64
CA LYS A 649 35.48 29.72 12.47
C LYS A 649 34.68 28.74 11.62
N ILE A 650 33.42 29.07 11.35
CA ILE A 650 32.49 28.26 10.55
C ILE A 650 31.99 28.97 9.28
N PHE A 651 32.15 30.28 9.17
CA PHE A 651 31.79 31.06 7.98
C PHE A 651 32.64 32.33 7.85
N GLY A 652 32.82 32.82 6.62
CA GLY A 652 33.46 34.10 6.31
C GLY A 652 34.98 34.14 6.46
N ASN A 653 35.54 35.33 6.26
CA ASN A 653 36.97 35.59 6.12
C ASN A 653 37.55 36.40 7.29
N GLU A 654 38.82 36.20 7.63
CA GLU A 654 39.57 37.00 8.62
C GLU A 654 40.64 37.88 7.91
N PRO A 655 41.07 39.02 8.49
CA PRO A 655 42.17 39.80 7.96
C PRO A 655 43.51 39.08 8.13
N GLY A 656 44.47 39.28 7.22
CA GLY A 656 45.84 38.79 7.38
C GLY A 656 46.02 37.27 7.27
N SER A 657 44.96 36.48 7.10
CA SER A 657 45.08 35.10 6.62
C SER A 657 45.72 35.12 5.24
N SER A 658 46.97 34.66 5.17
CA SER A 658 47.65 34.30 3.91
C SER A 658 47.05 33.02 3.28
N GLY A 659 46.00 32.47 3.86
CA GLY A 659 45.13 31.48 3.24
C GLY A 659 44.01 32.21 2.52
N VAL A 660 44.16 32.32 1.21
CA VAL A 660 43.08 32.35 0.21
C VAL A 660 41.83 33.10 0.63
N LYS A 661 41.72 34.35 0.18
CA LYS A 661 40.46 35.10 0.27
C LYS A 661 39.42 34.43 -0.63
N ASP A 662 38.23 34.15 -0.12
CA ASP A 662 37.15 33.58 -0.94
C ASP A 662 36.87 34.47 -2.16
N ALA A 663 36.62 33.85 -3.30
CA ALA A 663 36.12 34.59 -4.44
C ALA A 663 34.67 34.97 -4.18
N SER A 664 34.24 36.14 -4.65
CA SER A 664 32.85 36.55 -4.57
C SER A 664 32.28 36.85 -5.95
N ILE A 665 30.97 36.70 -6.08
CA ILE A 665 30.23 37.02 -7.29
C ILE A 665 29.12 38.03 -7.01
N THR A 666 28.76 38.82 -8.01
CA THR A 666 27.61 39.72 -7.94
C THR A 666 26.91 39.78 -9.30
N PRO A 667 25.59 39.50 -9.37
CA PRO A 667 24.71 39.13 -8.26
C PRO A 667 24.93 37.66 -7.82
N THR A 668 24.47 37.31 -6.62
CA THR A 668 24.39 35.91 -6.13
C THR A 668 23.05 35.25 -6.46
N THR A 669 22.06 36.04 -6.89
CA THR A 669 20.77 35.57 -7.39
C THR A 669 20.46 36.20 -8.75
N ALA A 670 19.86 35.43 -9.66
CA ALA A 670 19.40 35.95 -10.95
C ALA A 670 18.09 35.26 -11.35
N THR A 671 17.40 35.83 -12.33
CA THR A 671 16.23 35.22 -12.96
C THR A 671 16.53 34.97 -14.42
N PHE A 672 16.11 33.83 -14.95
CA PHE A 672 16.14 33.53 -16.37
C PHE A 672 14.74 33.16 -16.83
N ASP A 673 14.35 33.70 -17.98
CA ASP A 673 13.05 33.44 -18.59
C ASP A 673 13.23 32.53 -19.80
N LEU A 674 12.57 31.37 -19.79
CA LEU A 674 12.60 30.42 -20.91
C LEU A 674 11.93 31.01 -22.17
N ASN A 675 11.14 32.08 -22.05
CA ASN A 675 10.59 32.81 -23.19
C ASN A 675 11.66 33.36 -24.13
N PRO A 676 11.76 32.88 -25.39
CA PRO A 676 12.78 33.33 -26.34
C PRO A 676 12.84 34.85 -26.56
N GLN A 677 11.75 35.58 -26.33
CA GLN A 677 11.70 37.05 -26.42
C GLN A 677 12.34 37.75 -25.23
N ASN A 678 12.41 37.09 -24.07
CA ASN A 678 12.94 37.62 -22.82
C ASN A 678 14.27 36.98 -22.41
N GLN A 679 14.72 35.92 -23.09
CA GLN A 679 15.99 35.25 -22.84
C GLN A 679 17.18 36.22 -22.98
N ALA A 680 17.94 36.37 -21.89
CA ALA A 680 19.16 37.15 -21.84
C ALA A 680 20.27 36.37 -21.14
N ASP A 681 21.51 36.59 -21.55
CA ASP A 681 22.67 36.04 -20.83
C ASP A 681 22.74 36.66 -19.43
N ILE A 682 23.18 35.88 -18.44
CA ILE A 682 23.37 36.38 -17.08
C ILE A 682 24.83 36.81 -16.93
N SER A 683 25.04 38.11 -16.75
CA SER A 683 26.35 38.67 -16.46
C SER A 683 26.60 38.72 -14.96
N VAL A 684 27.70 38.10 -14.54
CA VAL A 684 28.11 37.93 -13.16
C VAL A 684 29.48 38.59 -12.99
N ALA A 685 29.54 39.65 -12.20
CA ALA A 685 30.81 40.22 -11.79
C ALA A 685 31.50 39.25 -10.83
N VAL A 686 32.79 39.01 -11.07
CA VAL A 686 33.63 38.11 -10.28
C VAL A 686 34.74 38.92 -9.64
N ASN A 687 34.79 38.90 -8.31
CA ASN A 687 35.97 39.30 -7.57
C ASN A 687 36.72 38.04 -7.14
N ALA A 688 37.73 37.66 -7.92
CA ALA A 688 38.49 36.45 -7.66
C ALA A 688 39.42 36.55 -6.44
N ASN A 689 39.65 37.76 -5.89
CA ASN A 689 40.47 37.99 -4.70
C ASN A 689 41.88 37.33 -4.71
N GLY A 690 42.44 37.11 -5.90
CA GLY A 690 43.75 36.46 -6.10
C GLY A 690 43.68 34.99 -6.53
N ASN A 691 42.48 34.39 -6.52
CA ASN A 691 42.23 33.00 -6.90
C ASN A 691 41.98 32.87 -8.41
N THR A 692 42.02 31.64 -8.89
CA THR A 692 41.77 31.29 -10.29
C THR A 692 40.48 30.48 -10.40
N LEU A 693 39.50 30.97 -11.15
CA LEU A 693 38.30 30.22 -11.50
C LEU A 693 38.70 28.97 -12.30
N LYS A 694 38.45 27.78 -11.75
CA LYS A 694 38.70 26.47 -12.35
C LYS A 694 37.57 26.03 -13.27
N GLY A 695 36.33 26.32 -12.90
CA GLY A 695 35.15 25.92 -13.65
C GLY A 695 33.86 26.45 -13.03
N ILE A 696 32.75 26.18 -13.69
CA ILE A 696 31.41 26.42 -13.14
C ILE A 696 30.67 25.09 -13.23
N TYR A 697 29.93 24.74 -12.18
CA TYR A 697 29.25 23.45 -12.07
C TYR A 697 27.76 23.66 -11.83
N TYR A 698 26.95 22.86 -12.52
CA TYR A 698 25.54 22.67 -12.19
C TYR A 698 25.39 21.26 -11.61
N GLY A 699 25.11 21.17 -10.31
CA GLY A 699 25.25 19.92 -9.56
C GLY A 699 26.68 19.37 -9.63
N THR A 700 26.84 18.14 -10.12
CA THR A 700 28.17 17.51 -10.36
C THR A 700 28.69 17.72 -11.78
N THR A 701 27.91 18.33 -12.67
CA THR A 701 28.24 18.50 -14.08
C THR A 701 29.03 19.79 -14.30
N ALA A 702 30.23 19.67 -14.85
CA ALA A 702 31.05 20.83 -15.25
C ALA A 702 30.48 21.48 -16.51
N LEU A 703 30.31 22.80 -16.48
CA LEU A 703 29.90 23.60 -17.63
C LEU A 703 31.07 23.83 -18.60
N VAL A 704 30.77 23.93 -19.89
CA VAL A 704 31.76 24.08 -20.97
C VAL A 704 32.06 25.56 -21.23
N LYS A 705 33.27 26.00 -20.87
CA LYS A 705 33.76 27.36 -21.18
C LYS A 705 33.78 27.62 -22.69
N GLY A 706 33.18 28.71 -23.13
CA GLY A 706 33.02 29.09 -24.54
C GLY A 706 31.69 28.65 -25.16
N THR A 707 30.93 27.78 -24.49
CA THR A 707 29.61 27.30 -24.92
C THR A 707 28.55 27.64 -23.89
N ASP A 708 28.72 27.17 -22.65
CA ASP A 708 27.76 27.34 -21.57
C ASP A 708 27.99 28.64 -20.79
N TYR A 709 29.23 29.11 -20.76
CA TYR A 709 29.60 30.41 -20.20
C TYR A 709 30.85 30.97 -20.87
N THR A 710 31.04 32.29 -20.81
CA THR A 710 32.27 32.97 -21.21
C THR A 710 32.87 33.75 -20.04
N VAL A 711 34.16 34.06 -20.13
CA VAL A 711 34.89 34.86 -19.13
C VAL A 711 35.55 36.01 -19.85
N SER A 712 35.38 37.23 -19.34
CA SER A 712 36.02 38.43 -19.89
C SER A 712 37.55 38.32 -19.89
N SER A 713 38.22 39.07 -20.76
CA SER A 713 39.69 39.03 -20.89
C SER A 713 40.45 39.43 -19.63
N ASP A 714 39.81 40.19 -18.73
CA ASP A 714 40.35 40.59 -17.43
C ASP A 714 39.92 39.66 -16.27
N GLY A 715 39.11 38.63 -16.55
CA GLY A 715 38.65 37.66 -15.56
C GLY A 715 37.58 38.18 -14.59
N LYS A 716 37.12 39.43 -14.75
CA LYS A 716 36.23 40.10 -13.80
C LYS A 716 34.75 39.92 -14.09
N THR A 717 34.39 39.38 -15.26
CA THR A 717 33.00 39.11 -15.61
C THR A 717 32.88 37.71 -16.20
N VAL A 718 31.97 36.93 -15.64
CA VAL A 718 31.50 35.67 -16.23
C VAL A 718 30.13 35.92 -16.81
N THR A 719 29.91 35.49 -18.05
CA THR A 719 28.61 35.55 -18.70
C THR A 719 28.10 34.14 -18.87
N ILE A 720 27.07 33.75 -18.12
CA ILE A 720 26.37 32.47 -18.29
C ILE A 720 25.48 32.58 -19.52
N SER A 721 25.67 31.70 -20.49
CA SER A 721 25.01 31.76 -21.79
C SER A 721 23.53 31.42 -21.64
N LYS A 722 22.67 32.24 -22.25
CA LYS A 722 21.24 31.95 -22.37
C LYS A 722 20.96 30.63 -23.08
N SER A 723 21.86 30.18 -23.97
CA SER A 723 21.71 28.88 -24.66
C SER A 723 21.87 27.69 -23.72
N PHE A 724 22.66 27.82 -22.65
CA PHE A 724 22.76 26.83 -21.59
C PHE A 724 21.59 26.96 -20.63
N LEU A 725 21.27 28.18 -20.20
CA LEU A 725 20.17 28.44 -19.27
C LEU A 725 18.81 27.99 -19.84
N SER A 726 18.62 28.06 -21.16
CA SER A 726 17.42 27.55 -21.85
C SER A 726 17.31 26.02 -21.89
N THR A 727 18.32 25.29 -21.42
CA THR A 727 18.28 23.82 -21.30
C THR A 727 17.88 23.35 -19.90
N LEU A 728 17.75 24.28 -18.95
CA LEU A 728 17.43 23.98 -17.55
C LEU A 728 15.91 23.97 -17.35
N ASP A 729 15.45 23.08 -16.47
CA ASP A 729 14.03 22.97 -16.10
C ASP A 729 13.57 24.21 -15.27
N GLN A 730 12.27 24.52 -15.30
CA GLN A 730 11.68 25.55 -14.45
C GLN A 730 11.94 25.24 -12.96
N GLY A 731 12.20 26.28 -12.17
CA GLY A 731 12.57 26.14 -10.76
C GLY A 731 13.88 26.84 -10.44
N THR A 732 14.65 26.31 -9.49
CA THR A 732 15.88 26.94 -9.02
C THR A 732 17.11 26.15 -9.45
N ALA A 733 18.02 26.78 -10.19
CA ALA A 733 19.29 26.21 -10.60
C ALA A 733 20.45 26.89 -9.85
N ASN A 734 21.23 26.11 -9.10
CA ASN A 734 22.41 26.61 -8.39
C ASN A 734 23.69 26.32 -9.19
N LEU A 735 24.40 27.37 -9.59
CA LEU A 735 25.66 27.28 -10.31
C LEU A 735 26.83 27.59 -9.37
N LYS A 736 27.64 26.58 -9.05
CA LYS A 736 28.83 26.73 -8.20
C LYS A 736 30.01 27.23 -9.03
N PHE A 737 30.61 28.35 -8.65
CA PHE A 737 31.81 28.88 -9.28
C PHE A 737 33.02 28.33 -8.52
N ASP A 738 33.69 27.36 -9.12
CA ASP A 738 34.77 26.59 -8.52
C ASP A 738 36.09 27.34 -8.66
N PHE A 739 36.67 27.78 -7.54
CA PHE A 739 37.97 28.44 -7.49
C PHE A 739 39.05 27.50 -6.98
N ASP A 740 40.30 27.83 -7.30
CA ASP A 740 41.46 27.00 -6.95
C ASP A 740 41.74 26.93 -5.45
N ALA A 741 41.16 27.84 -4.67
CA ALA A 741 41.00 27.72 -3.24
C ALA A 741 39.92 28.70 -2.73
N GLY A 742 39.58 28.59 -1.44
CA GLY A 742 38.57 29.41 -0.77
C GLY A 742 37.19 28.76 -0.89
N ALA A 743 36.18 29.36 -0.27
CA ALA A 743 34.79 28.97 -0.46
C ALA A 743 34.32 29.39 -1.86
N ASP A 744 33.68 28.44 -2.55
CA ASP A 744 33.13 28.67 -3.89
C ASP A 744 31.81 29.44 -3.80
N PRO A 745 31.69 30.62 -4.43
CA PRO A 745 30.43 31.32 -4.47
C PRO A 745 29.43 30.60 -5.39
N VAL A 746 28.15 30.65 -5.01
CA VAL A 746 27.04 30.04 -5.77
C VAL A 746 26.15 31.13 -6.34
N LEU A 747 25.82 31.01 -7.63
CA LEU A 747 24.76 31.79 -8.26
C LEU A 747 23.48 30.97 -8.27
N THR A 748 22.45 31.46 -7.59
CA THR A 748 21.11 30.89 -7.64
C THR A 748 20.31 31.54 -8.78
N VAL A 749 19.92 30.76 -9.77
CA VAL A 749 19.10 31.24 -10.89
C VAL A 749 17.69 30.70 -10.77
N THR A 750 16.71 31.58 -10.65
CA THR A 750 15.29 31.22 -10.78
C THR A 750 14.93 31.16 -12.26
N ILE A 751 14.66 29.95 -12.76
CA ILE A 751 14.18 29.68 -14.10
C ILE A 751 12.65 29.78 -14.10
N THR A 752 12.14 30.80 -14.78
CA THR A 752 10.70 31.02 -15.02
C THR A 752 10.41 30.86 -16.50
N ASP A 753 9.16 30.64 -16.89
CA ASP A 753 8.73 30.71 -18.28
C ASP A 753 7.54 31.65 -18.41
N THR A 754 7.78 32.84 -18.96
CA THR A 754 6.72 33.82 -19.23
C THR A 754 6.32 33.84 -20.71
N THR A 755 6.68 32.80 -21.48
CA THR A 755 6.20 32.66 -22.85
C THR A 755 4.69 32.78 -22.78
N PRO A 756 4.07 33.77 -23.45
CA PRO A 756 2.64 33.79 -23.55
C PRO A 756 2.29 32.49 -24.28
N VAL A 757 1.80 31.49 -23.53
CA VAL A 757 1.30 30.27 -24.13
C VAL A 757 -0.05 30.65 -24.72
N VAL A 758 0.00 31.25 -25.91
CA VAL A 758 -1.15 31.38 -26.78
C VAL A 758 -1.32 30.01 -27.42
N SER A 759 -1.88 29.07 -26.66
CA SER A 759 -2.28 27.76 -27.18
C SER A 759 -3.37 27.96 -28.22
N ALA A 760 -3.45 27.06 -29.20
CA ALA A 760 -4.63 27.00 -30.03
C ALA A 760 -5.84 26.66 -29.14
N GLU A 761 -6.95 27.35 -29.33
CA GLU A 761 -8.18 27.09 -28.59
C GLU A 761 -9.21 26.45 -29.51
N ILE A 762 -10.04 25.57 -28.96
CA ILE A 762 -11.21 25.04 -29.65
C ILE A 762 -12.48 25.38 -28.88
N SER A 763 -13.58 25.58 -29.60
CA SER A 763 -14.90 25.77 -29.01
C SER A 763 -15.97 25.07 -29.84
N PRO A 764 -16.83 24.23 -29.24
CA PRO A 764 -16.85 23.87 -27.82
C PRO A 764 -15.72 22.89 -27.44
N THR A 765 -15.41 22.76 -26.15
CA THR A 765 -14.50 21.72 -25.61
C THR A 765 -15.23 20.47 -25.16
N THR A 766 -16.56 20.49 -25.16
CA THR A 766 -17.42 19.34 -24.88
C THR A 766 -18.54 19.24 -25.90
N ALA A 767 -18.89 18.04 -26.32
CA ALA A 767 -20.05 17.77 -27.17
C ALA A 767 -20.69 16.43 -26.80
N THR A 768 -21.88 16.17 -27.33
CA THR A 768 -22.60 14.90 -27.18
C THR A 768 -22.93 14.34 -28.55
N PHE A 769 -22.83 13.04 -28.72
CA PHE A 769 -23.23 12.34 -29.94
C PHE A 769 -24.10 11.14 -29.59
N ASP A 770 -25.24 11.00 -30.28
CA ASP A 770 -26.17 9.90 -30.07
C ASP A 770 -25.99 8.86 -31.18
N LEU A 771 -25.69 7.60 -30.84
CA LEU A 771 -25.51 6.51 -31.80
C LEU A 771 -26.82 6.15 -32.52
N ASN A 772 -27.99 6.56 -32.01
CA ASN A 772 -29.26 6.41 -32.70
C ASN A 772 -29.23 7.11 -34.08
N PRO A 773 -29.35 6.38 -35.20
CA PRO A 773 -29.24 6.95 -36.55
C PRO A 773 -30.17 8.13 -36.83
N GLU A 774 -31.32 8.24 -36.14
CA GLU A 774 -32.24 9.37 -36.30
C GLU A 774 -31.77 10.67 -35.60
N LYS A 775 -30.79 10.58 -34.70
CA LYS A 775 -30.28 11.69 -33.89
C LYS A 775 -28.81 12.05 -34.18
N GLN A 776 -28.12 11.25 -34.98
CA GLN A 776 -26.73 11.50 -35.36
C GLN A 776 -26.55 12.84 -36.11
N ALA A 777 -25.66 13.68 -35.61
CA ALA A 777 -25.30 14.97 -36.20
C ALA A 777 -23.78 15.18 -36.17
N ASP A 778 -23.26 15.88 -37.18
CA ASP A 778 -21.84 16.28 -37.20
C ASP A 778 -21.58 17.31 -36.08
N ILE A 779 -20.35 17.34 -35.57
CA ILE A 779 -19.94 18.27 -34.49
C ILE A 779 -19.02 19.34 -35.07
N PRO A 780 -19.50 20.58 -35.27
CA PRO A 780 -18.65 21.70 -35.66
C PRO A 780 -17.84 22.19 -34.44
N VAL A 781 -16.54 22.40 -34.66
CA VAL A 781 -15.58 22.88 -33.67
C VAL A 781 -14.86 24.09 -34.25
N SER A 782 -15.10 25.27 -33.68
CA SER A 782 -14.37 26.48 -34.04
C SER A 782 -12.96 26.42 -33.47
N VAL A 783 -11.96 26.77 -34.28
CA VAL A 783 -10.54 26.76 -33.91
C VAL A 783 -9.99 28.19 -33.94
N THR A 784 -9.40 28.62 -32.83
CA THR A 784 -8.61 29.86 -32.77
C THR A 784 -7.14 29.48 -32.76
N TYR A 785 -6.48 29.60 -33.92
CA TYR A 785 -5.12 29.07 -34.12
C TYR A 785 -4.03 29.80 -33.33
N ASN A 786 -4.21 31.09 -32.98
CA ASN A 786 -3.21 31.86 -32.21
C ASN A 786 -1.76 31.77 -32.76
N GLY A 787 -1.61 31.63 -34.09
CA GLY A 787 -0.31 31.49 -34.76
C GLY A 787 0.26 30.06 -34.79
N LYS A 788 -0.50 29.07 -34.33
CA LYS A 788 -0.19 27.63 -34.35
C LYS A 788 -0.71 26.94 -35.61
N THR A 789 -0.16 25.76 -35.90
CA THR A 789 -0.51 24.90 -37.03
C THR A 789 -1.09 23.59 -36.51
N LEU A 790 -2.31 23.24 -36.95
CA LEU A 790 -2.87 21.91 -36.67
C LEU A 790 -2.07 20.85 -37.43
N LYS A 791 -1.52 19.88 -36.71
CA LYS A 791 -0.80 18.72 -37.25
C LYS A 791 -1.71 17.53 -37.49
N GLY A 792 -2.78 17.40 -36.72
CA GLY A 792 -3.78 16.35 -36.88
C GLY A 792 -4.77 16.31 -35.72
N ILE A 793 -5.75 15.41 -35.81
CA ILE A 793 -6.69 15.15 -34.72
C ILE A 793 -6.54 13.67 -34.37
N TYR A 794 -6.52 13.36 -33.07
CA TYR A 794 -6.27 12.02 -32.57
C TYR A 794 -7.34 11.60 -31.59
N ASN A 795 -7.73 10.33 -31.65
CA ASN A 795 -8.46 9.65 -30.60
C ASN A 795 -7.52 8.62 -29.97
N GLY A 796 -7.04 8.92 -28.77
CA GLY A 796 -5.90 8.19 -28.19
C GLY A 796 -4.64 8.35 -29.05
N THR A 797 -4.07 7.23 -29.51
CA THR A 797 -2.91 7.22 -30.42
C THR A 797 -3.28 7.17 -31.91
N THR A 798 -4.57 7.04 -32.24
CA THR A 798 -5.05 6.89 -33.63
C THR A 798 -5.30 8.25 -34.25
N ALA A 799 -4.63 8.55 -35.36
CA ALA A 799 -4.88 9.76 -36.14
C ALA A 799 -6.17 9.64 -36.95
N LEU A 800 -7.00 10.68 -36.93
CA LEU A 800 -8.19 10.82 -37.76
C LEU A 800 -7.78 11.31 -39.16
N ALA A 801 -8.48 10.86 -40.19
CA ALA A 801 -8.24 11.21 -41.58
C ALA A 801 -9.15 12.37 -42.04
N GLU A 802 -8.56 13.47 -42.51
CA GLU A 802 -9.29 14.57 -43.14
C GLU A 802 -10.05 14.10 -44.39
N GLY A 803 -11.30 14.53 -44.53
CA GLY A 803 -12.23 14.14 -45.60
C GLY A 803 -12.99 12.83 -45.34
N THR A 804 -12.60 12.05 -44.32
CA THR A 804 -13.28 10.80 -43.92
C THR A 804 -13.81 10.87 -42.50
N ASP A 805 -13.00 11.34 -41.56
CA ASP A 805 -13.34 11.40 -40.12
C ASP A 805 -13.70 12.82 -39.68
N TYR A 806 -13.09 13.83 -40.30
CA TYR A 806 -13.41 15.24 -40.11
C TYR A 806 -13.23 16.03 -41.41
N THR A 807 -13.80 17.22 -41.50
CA THR A 807 -13.56 18.17 -42.60
C THR A 807 -13.15 19.54 -42.05
N VAL A 808 -12.31 20.25 -42.79
CA VAL A 808 -11.90 21.64 -42.45
C VAL A 808 -12.62 22.62 -43.39
N SER A 809 -13.13 23.72 -42.84
CA SER A 809 -13.77 24.80 -43.62
C SER A 809 -12.76 25.50 -44.54
N SER A 810 -13.25 26.19 -45.58
CA SER A 810 -12.40 26.86 -46.57
C SER A 810 -11.54 28.00 -46.01
N ASP A 811 -11.95 28.58 -44.88
CA ASP A 811 -11.19 29.59 -44.12
C ASP A 811 -10.28 28.98 -43.04
N GLY A 812 -10.37 27.67 -42.78
CA GLY A 812 -9.57 26.96 -41.79
C GLY A 812 -10.10 27.02 -40.36
N ASP A 813 -11.00 27.94 -40.04
CA ASP A 813 -11.39 28.29 -38.67
C ASP A 813 -12.44 27.36 -38.06
N THR A 814 -13.02 26.43 -38.83
CA THR A 814 -13.97 25.43 -38.32
C THR A 814 -13.59 24.04 -38.78
N ILE A 815 -13.50 23.12 -37.83
CA ILE A 815 -13.30 21.70 -38.06
C ILE A 815 -14.57 20.96 -37.66
N THR A 816 -15.14 20.22 -38.60
CA THR A 816 -16.34 19.43 -38.37
C THR A 816 -15.95 17.98 -38.20
N ILE A 817 -16.14 17.42 -37.00
CA ILE A 817 -16.02 15.97 -36.78
C ILE A 817 -17.26 15.30 -37.36
N LEU A 818 -17.06 14.38 -38.30
CA LEU A 818 -18.15 13.79 -39.06
C LEU A 818 -18.88 12.73 -38.24
N LYS A 819 -20.21 12.74 -38.32
CA LYS A 819 -21.08 11.73 -37.70
C LYS A 819 -20.78 10.32 -38.17
N SER A 820 -20.28 10.16 -39.40
CA SER A 820 -19.85 8.86 -39.93
C SER A 820 -18.71 8.26 -39.13
N TYR A 821 -17.78 9.09 -38.64
CA TYR A 821 -16.72 8.64 -37.75
C TYR A 821 -17.23 8.47 -36.31
N LEU A 822 -17.99 9.44 -35.80
CA LEU A 822 -18.53 9.35 -34.44
C LEU A 822 -19.44 8.13 -34.23
N ALA A 823 -20.16 7.70 -35.26
CA ALA A 823 -20.97 6.48 -35.25
C ALA A 823 -20.16 5.17 -35.21
N THR A 824 -18.83 5.24 -35.38
CA THR A 824 -17.92 4.09 -35.21
C THR A 824 -17.37 3.96 -33.80
N LEU A 825 -17.62 4.94 -32.93
CA LEU A 825 -17.11 4.97 -31.57
C LEU A 825 -18.07 4.26 -30.61
N ASP A 826 -17.52 3.59 -29.60
CA ASP A 826 -18.30 2.93 -28.56
C ASP A 826 -18.97 3.95 -27.62
N GLU A 827 -20.06 3.55 -26.96
CA GLU A 827 -20.70 4.35 -25.91
C GLU A 827 -19.71 4.70 -24.79
N GLY A 828 -19.80 5.93 -24.28
CA GLY A 828 -18.89 6.44 -23.26
C GLY A 828 -18.35 7.82 -23.62
N THR A 829 -17.08 8.08 -23.31
CA THR A 829 -16.44 9.37 -23.59
C THR A 829 -15.28 9.17 -24.55
N ALA A 830 -15.33 9.83 -25.71
CA ALA A 830 -14.20 9.96 -26.62
C ALA A 830 -13.51 11.31 -26.42
N ASN A 831 -12.20 11.30 -26.20
CA ASN A 831 -11.39 12.51 -26.05
C ASN A 831 -10.59 12.74 -27.33
N LEU A 832 -11.08 13.64 -28.19
CA LEU A 832 -10.41 13.97 -29.44
C LEU A 832 -9.40 15.08 -29.20
N ARG A 833 -8.10 14.73 -29.24
CA ARG A 833 -6.99 15.68 -29.09
C ARG A 833 -6.72 16.35 -30.43
N PHE A 834 -6.80 17.67 -30.48
CA PHE A 834 -6.39 18.46 -31.65
C PHE A 834 -4.91 18.80 -31.46
N ASP A 835 -4.06 18.10 -32.20
CA ASP A 835 -2.60 18.20 -32.10
C ASP A 835 -2.13 19.43 -32.86
N PHE A 836 -1.64 20.44 -32.14
CA PHE A 836 -1.02 21.62 -32.72
C PHE A 836 0.50 21.59 -32.48
N ASP A 837 1.23 22.52 -33.09
CA ASP A 837 2.60 22.85 -32.67
C ASP A 837 2.64 23.71 -31.37
N SER A 838 1.88 23.30 -30.35
CA SER A 838 1.80 23.94 -29.03
C SER A 838 2.16 22.99 -27.89
N ASP A 839 2.51 23.55 -26.72
CA ASP A 839 2.88 22.78 -25.52
C ASP A 839 1.69 22.06 -24.86
N THR A 840 0.46 22.49 -25.17
CA THR A 840 -0.79 21.86 -24.69
C THR A 840 -1.80 21.80 -25.83
N ASP A 841 -2.26 20.59 -26.15
CA ASP A 841 -3.28 20.39 -27.17
C ASP A 841 -4.70 20.49 -26.59
N PRO A 842 -5.60 21.28 -27.19
CA PRO A 842 -6.98 21.31 -26.78
C PRO A 842 -7.66 19.98 -27.11
N VAL A 843 -8.55 19.55 -26.21
CA VAL A 843 -9.28 18.27 -26.32
C VAL A 843 -10.77 18.56 -26.41
N LEU A 844 -11.43 17.99 -27.42
CA LEU A 844 -12.88 17.90 -27.48
C LEU A 844 -13.31 16.61 -26.79
N LYS A 845 -14.00 16.75 -25.66
CA LYS A 845 -14.65 15.64 -24.97
C LYS A 845 -16.02 15.38 -25.58
N VAL A 846 -16.19 14.28 -26.30
CA VAL A 846 -17.47 13.87 -26.87
C VAL A 846 -18.07 12.75 -26.02
N THR A 847 -19.22 13.00 -25.41
CA THR A 847 -20.00 11.95 -24.75
C THR A 847 -20.83 11.22 -25.81
N ILE A 848 -20.51 9.96 -26.06
CA ILE A 848 -21.23 9.05 -26.95
C ILE A 848 -22.29 8.32 -26.12
N THR A 849 -23.55 8.41 -26.51
CA THR A 849 -24.67 7.69 -25.88
C THR A 849 -25.43 6.93 -26.95
N ASP A 850 -25.95 5.73 -26.68
CA ASP A 850 -26.90 5.09 -27.59
C ASP A 850 -28.32 5.19 -27.04
N SER A 851 -29.14 6.08 -27.60
CA SER A 851 -30.55 6.14 -27.25
C SER A 851 -31.42 5.18 -28.07
N THR A 852 -30.83 4.26 -28.84
CA THR A 852 -31.59 3.25 -29.58
C THR A 852 -32.38 2.41 -28.57
N PRO A 853 -33.72 2.30 -28.70
CA PRO A 853 -34.50 1.49 -27.77
C PRO A 853 -34.01 0.03 -27.80
N VAL A 854 -33.51 -0.47 -26.67
CA VAL A 854 -33.21 -1.89 -26.51
C VAL A 854 -34.54 -2.64 -26.42
N VAL A 855 -34.74 -3.60 -27.32
CA VAL A 855 -35.89 -4.51 -27.30
C VAL A 855 -35.39 -5.83 -26.70
N ASP A 856 -35.94 -6.19 -25.55
CA ASP A 856 -35.55 -7.40 -24.81
C ASP A 856 -35.71 -8.66 -25.68
N SER A 857 -34.80 -9.62 -25.55
CA SER A 857 -34.97 -10.92 -26.20
C SER A 857 -36.06 -11.72 -25.50
N GLU A 858 -36.87 -12.42 -26.27
CA GLU A 858 -37.98 -13.23 -25.74
C GLU A 858 -37.71 -14.71 -25.96
N ILE A 859 -38.17 -15.56 -25.05
CA ILE A 859 -38.18 -17.01 -25.23
C ILE A 859 -39.59 -17.55 -25.21
N SER A 860 -39.83 -18.62 -25.98
CA SER A 860 -41.10 -19.34 -26.01
C SER A 860 -40.87 -20.84 -26.09
N PRO A 861 -41.39 -21.64 -25.16
CA PRO A 861 -42.20 -21.22 -24.01
C PRO A 861 -41.32 -20.63 -22.87
N THR A 862 -41.92 -19.89 -21.94
CA THR A 862 -41.28 -19.47 -20.67
C THR A 862 -41.51 -20.46 -19.53
N THR A 863 -42.33 -21.49 -19.76
CA THR A 863 -42.54 -22.59 -18.82
C THR A 863 -42.55 -23.93 -19.56
N ALA A 864 -42.05 -24.98 -18.93
CA ALA A 864 -42.10 -26.34 -19.47
C ALA A 864 -42.25 -27.37 -18.35
N THR A 865 -42.49 -28.62 -18.72
CA THR A 865 -42.52 -29.75 -17.78
C THR A 865 -41.57 -30.82 -18.28
N PHE A 866 -40.76 -31.38 -17.40
CA PHE A 866 -39.93 -32.56 -17.68
C PHE A 866 -40.35 -33.69 -16.75
N ASP A 867 -40.48 -34.91 -17.28
CA ASP A 867 -40.86 -36.08 -16.50
C ASP A 867 -39.68 -37.04 -16.40
N LEU A 868 -39.29 -37.39 -15.17
CA LEU A 868 -38.21 -38.34 -14.91
C LEU A 868 -38.55 -39.77 -15.37
N ASN A 869 -39.84 -40.10 -15.57
CA ASN A 869 -40.23 -41.39 -16.15
C ASN A 869 -39.61 -41.57 -17.54
N ALA A 870 -38.76 -42.59 -17.70
CA ALA A 870 -37.97 -42.81 -18.91
C ALA A 870 -38.79 -42.87 -20.20
N GLU A 871 -40.05 -43.35 -20.14
CA GLU A 871 -40.96 -43.41 -21.29
C GLU A 871 -41.49 -42.02 -21.72
N ASN A 872 -41.42 -41.03 -20.82
CA ASN A 872 -41.93 -39.67 -21.02
C ASN A 872 -40.82 -38.61 -21.16
N GLN A 873 -39.54 -38.97 -21.00
CA GLN A 873 -38.42 -38.04 -21.11
C GLN A 873 -38.25 -37.50 -22.54
N ALA A 874 -38.34 -36.18 -22.69
CA ALA A 874 -38.14 -35.47 -23.95
C ALA A 874 -37.26 -34.23 -23.79
N ASP A 875 -36.51 -33.89 -24.82
CA ASP A 875 -35.79 -32.60 -24.87
C ASP A 875 -36.80 -31.45 -24.92
N ILE A 876 -36.42 -30.29 -24.38
CA ILE A 876 -37.29 -29.10 -24.34
C ILE A 876 -36.79 -28.09 -25.37
N PRO A 877 -37.47 -27.93 -26.52
CA PRO A 877 -37.18 -26.86 -27.46
C PRO A 877 -37.73 -25.52 -26.94
N VAL A 878 -36.94 -24.47 -27.14
CA VAL A 878 -37.17 -23.10 -26.71
C VAL A 878 -36.86 -22.20 -27.90
N GLU A 879 -37.90 -21.64 -28.50
CA GLU A 879 -37.75 -20.63 -29.54
C GLU A 879 -37.23 -19.34 -28.90
N VAL A 880 -36.27 -18.69 -29.55
CA VAL A 880 -35.67 -17.45 -29.08
C VAL A 880 -35.89 -16.36 -30.11
N THR A 881 -36.58 -15.29 -29.70
CA THR A 881 -36.68 -14.05 -30.47
C THR A 881 -35.54 -13.14 -30.04
N TYR A 882 -34.46 -13.13 -30.83
CA TYR A 882 -33.22 -12.44 -30.46
C TYR A 882 -33.34 -10.91 -30.44
N ASN A 883 -34.26 -10.30 -31.19
CA ASN A 883 -34.44 -8.83 -31.25
C ASN A 883 -33.14 -8.02 -31.50
N GLY A 884 -32.16 -8.63 -32.19
CA GLY A 884 -30.86 -8.03 -32.47
C GLY A 884 -29.78 -8.31 -31.41
N ASN A 885 -30.14 -8.95 -30.30
CA ASN A 885 -29.22 -9.37 -29.24
C ASN A 885 -28.62 -10.75 -29.54
N THR A 886 -27.61 -11.15 -28.76
CA THR A 886 -26.90 -12.43 -28.89
C THR A 886 -26.96 -13.18 -27.56
N LEU A 887 -27.29 -14.48 -27.61
CA LEU A 887 -27.30 -15.36 -26.43
C LEU A 887 -25.85 -15.69 -26.02
N ASN A 888 -25.45 -15.22 -24.84
CA ASN A 888 -24.14 -15.47 -24.24
C ASN A 888 -24.06 -16.87 -23.64
N GLY A 889 -25.12 -17.31 -22.96
CA GLY A 889 -25.16 -18.58 -22.24
C GLY A 889 -26.51 -18.88 -21.61
N ILE A 890 -26.62 -20.05 -21.00
CA ILE A 890 -27.78 -20.45 -20.20
C ILE A 890 -27.29 -20.87 -18.83
N TYR A 891 -27.96 -20.42 -17.78
CA TYR A 891 -27.51 -20.62 -16.40
C TYR A 891 -28.58 -21.25 -15.54
N ASN A 892 -28.16 -22.16 -14.66
CA ASN A 892 -28.93 -22.65 -13.52
C ASN A 892 -28.33 -22.05 -12.24
N GLY A 893 -28.95 -20.99 -11.72
CA GLY A 893 -28.33 -20.15 -10.71
C GLY A 893 -27.05 -19.48 -11.24
N SER A 894 -25.92 -19.67 -10.57
CA SER A 894 -24.60 -19.21 -11.03
C SER A 894 -23.87 -20.22 -11.93
N THR A 895 -24.43 -21.42 -12.14
CA THR A 895 -23.77 -22.49 -12.91
C THR A 895 -24.12 -22.37 -14.39
N ALA A 896 -23.10 -22.17 -15.23
CA ALA A 896 -23.27 -22.16 -16.69
C ALA A 896 -23.52 -23.56 -17.24
N LEU A 897 -24.55 -23.72 -18.07
CA LEU A 897 -24.78 -24.94 -18.84
C LEU A 897 -23.77 -25.04 -19.99
N VAL A 898 -23.36 -26.25 -20.32
CA VAL A 898 -22.36 -26.52 -21.37
C VAL A 898 -23.05 -26.73 -22.72
N LYS A 899 -22.86 -25.80 -23.66
CA LYS A 899 -23.35 -25.91 -25.04
C LYS A 899 -22.81 -27.18 -25.72
N GLY A 900 -23.70 -27.96 -26.31
CA GLY A 900 -23.43 -29.27 -26.92
C GLY A 900 -23.54 -30.46 -25.97
N THR A 901 -23.60 -30.24 -24.65
CA THR A 901 -23.74 -31.30 -23.63
C THR A 901 -25.05 -31.17 -22.86
N ASP A 902 -25.37 -29.97 -22.40
CA ASP A 902 -26.58 -29.69 -21.60
C ASP A 902 -27.69 -29.04 -22.43
N TYR A 903 -27.31 -28.27 -23.46
CA TYR A 903 -28.24 -27.70 -24.44
C TYR A 903 -27.59 -27.59 -25.82
N THR A 904 -28.40 -27.54 -26.88
CA THR A 904 -27.93 -27.23 -28.24
C THR A 904 -28.60 -25.98 -28.79
N VAL A 905 -27.98 -25.34 -29.78
CA VAL A 905 -28.57 -24.22 -30.52
C VAL A 905 -28.54 -24.56 -32.00
N SER A 906 -29.71 -24.65 -32.64
CA SER A 906 -29.83 -24.94 -34.07
C SER A 906 -29.55 -23.70 -34.94
N SER A 907 -29.37 -23.92 -36.23
CA SER A 907 -29.09 -22.86 -37.21
C SER A 907 -30.21 -21.83 -37.36
N ASP A 908 -31.44 -22.19 -36.96
CA ASP A 908 -32.59 -21.29 -36.94
C ASP A 908 -32.73 -20.51 -35.61
N GLY A 909 -31.79 -20.70 -34.68
CA GLY A 909 -31.75 -19.98 -33.40
C GLY A 909 -32.52 -20.65 -32.25
N THR A 910 -33.19 -21.78 -32.51
CA THR A 910 -33.89 -22.55 -31.46
C THR A 910 -32.88 -23.15 -30.48
N VAL A 911 -33.12 -22.93 -29.19
CA VAL A 911 -32.36 -23.56 -28.11
C VAL A 911 -33.08 -24.84 -27.69
N THR A 912 -32.36 -25.93 -27.48
CA THR A 912 -32.94 -27.18 -26.99
C THR A 912 -32.22 -27.59 -25.71
N ILE A 913 -32.94 -27.60 -24.58
CA ILE A 913 -32.42 -28.13 -23.32
C ILE A 913 -32.51 -29.65 -23.38
N LEU A 914 -31.38 -30.33 -23.22
CA LEU A 914 -31.28 -31.76 -23.48
C LEU A 914 -31.81 -32.57 -22.29
N LYS A 915 -32.55 -33.64 -22.59
CA LYS A 915 -33.09 -34.58 -21.60
C LYS A 915 -32.01 -35.24 -20.76
N SER A 916 -30.78 -35.37 -21.29
CA SER A 916 -29.62 -35.88 -20.56
C SER A 916 -29.16 -34.97 -19.42
N TYR A 917 -29.42 -33.67 -19.52
CA TYR A 917 -29.23 -32.72 -18.43
C TYR A 917 -30.43 -32.73 -17.49
N LEU A 918 -31.65 -32.72 -18.05
CA LEU A 918 -32.90 -32.65 -17.29
C LEU A 918 -33.18 -33.89 -16.44
N SER A 919 -32.76 -35.08 -16.87
CA SER A 919 -32.93 -36.34 -16.12
C SER A 919 -32.08 -36.43 -14.85
N LYS A 920 -31.14 -35.50 -14.66
CA LYS A 920 -30.31 -35.40 -13.46
C LYS A 920 -30.82 -34.35 -12.47
N GLN A 921 -31.90 -33.66 -12.80
CA GLN A 921 -32.43 -32.58 -11.99
C GLN A 921 -33.44 -33.12 -10.98
N PRO A 922 -33.48 -32.59 -9.74
CA PRO A 922 -34.44 -33.03 -8.74
C PRO A 922 -35.88 -32.67 -9.13
N VAL A 923 -36.85 -33.43 -8.61
CA VAL A 923 -38.28 -33.10 -8.73
C VAL A 923 -38.54 -31.74 -8.08
N GLY A 924 -39.17 -30.82 -8.83
CA GLY A 924 -39.37 -29.44 -8.39
C GLY A 924 -39.34 -28.44 -9.55
N THR A 925 -39.14 -27.16 -9.24
CA THR A 925 -39.03 -26.11 -10.26
C THR A 925 -37.56 -25.78 -10.51
N LEU A 926 -37.13 -25.94 -11.76
CA LEU A 926 -35.82 -25.56 -12.28
C LEU A 926 -35.95 -24.28 -13.10
N ASN A 927 -35.24 -23.22 -12.72
CA ASN A 927 -35.24 -21.96 -13.47
C ASN A 927 -33.93 -21.80 -14.25
N LEU A 928 -34.04 -21.73 -15.57
CA LEU A 928 -32.89 -21.51 -16.46
C LEU A 928 -32.92 -20.07 -16.99
N ILE A 929 -31.85 -19.31 -16.74
CA ILE A 929 -31.69 -17.92 -17.19
C ILE A 929 -31.01 -17.93 -18.55
N PHE A 930 -31.62 -17.29 -19.55
CA PHE A 930 -31.05 -17.11 -20.87
C PHE A 930 -30.38 -15.74 -20.91
N ASP A 931 -29.06 -15.72 -20.81
CA ASP A 931 -28.24 -14.52 -20.74
C ASP A 931 -28.01 -13.94 -22.13
N PHE A 932 -28.49 -12.72 -22.38
CA PHE A 932 -28.26 -11.98 -23.62
C PHE A 932 -27.31 -10.80 -23.39
N ASN A 933 -26.57 -10.46 -24.44
CA ASN A 933 -25.63 -9.33 -24.40
C ASN A 933 -26.28 -7.95 -24.11
N LYS A 934 -27.59 -7.80 -24.27
CA LYS A 934 -28.37 -6.59 -24.02
C LYS A 934 -29.81 -6.94 -23.63
N GLY A 935 -30.46 -6.06 -22.87
CA GLY A 935 -31.85 -6.22 -22.44
C GLY A 935 -32.00 -7.04 -21.16
N THR A 936 -33.23 -7.34 -20.77
CA THR A 936 -33.56 -8.19 -19.62
C THR A 936 -33.49 -9.67 -20.01
N ASP A 937 -32.80 -10.48 -19.21
CA ASP A 937 -32.68 -11.92 -19.45
C ASP A 937 -34.00 -12.66 -19.17
N PRO A 938 -34.56 -13.38 -20.16
CA PRO A 938 -35.75 -14.19 -19.94
C PRO A 938 -35.42 -15.50 -19.21
N ILE A 939 -36.36 -15.97 -18.39
CA ILE A 939 -36.23 -17.18 -17.57
C ILE A 939 -37.18 -18.26 -18.09
N LEU A 940 -36.66 -19.47 -18.29
CA LEU A 940 -37.45 -20.68 -18.52
C LEU A 940 -37.64 -21.44 -17.21
N ALA A 941 -38.88 -21.50 -16.72
CA ALA A 941 -39.23 -22.30 -15.55
C ALA A 941 -39.71 -23.70 -15.94
N ILE A 942 -38.92 -24.72 -15.61
CA ILE A 942 -39.20 -26.14 -15.91
C ILE A 942 -39.71 -26.82 -14.65
N THR A 943 -40.91 -27.38 -14.69
CA THR A 943 -41.43 -28.25 -13.64
C THR A 943 -40.95 -29.68 -13.87
N VAL A 944 -40.00 -30.14 -13.08
CA VAL A 944 -39.54 -31.53 -13.08
C VAL A 944 -40.47 -32.36 -12.22
N VAL A 945 -41.12 -33.35 -12.81
CA VAL A 945 -42.02 -34.31 -12.15
C VAL A 945 -41.45 -35.72 -12.26
N ASN A 946 -41.88 -36.62 -11.41
CA ASN A 946 -41.61 -38.05 -11.57
C ASN A 946 -42.94 -38.80 -11.58
N THR A 947 -43.40 -39.22 -12.77
CA THR A 947 -44.63 -40.01 -12.91
C THR A 947 -44.37 -41.52 -12.99
N SER A 948 -43.16 -41.96 -12.64
CA SER A 948 -42.83 -43.39 -12.61
C SER A 948 -43.92 -44.13 -11.81
N PRO A 949 -44.52 -45.18 -12.38
CA PRO A 949 -45.65 -45.84 -11.74
C PRO A 949 -45.18 -46.45 -10.41
N ILE A 950 -45.84 -46.07 -9.31
CA ILE A 950 -45.71 -46.80 -8.05
C ILE A 950 -46.22 -48.23 -8.32
N VAL A 951 -45.33 -49.20 -8.22
CA VAL A 951 -45.72 -50.60 -8.40
C VAL A 951 -46.51 -51.01 -7.16
N ILE A 952 -47.71 -51.54 -7.38
CA ILE A 952 -48.61 -52.07 -6.35
C ILE A 952 -49.00 -53.49 -6.79
N GLY A 953 -48.19 -54.45 -6.40
CA GLY A 953 -48.40 -55.87 -6.63
C GLY A 953 -49.15 -56.55 -5.48
N ASP A 954 -49.06 -57.86 -5.45
CA ASP A 954 -49.77 -58.72 -4.48
C ASP A 954 -49.09 -58.80 -3.12
N LEU A 955 -47.94 -58.14 -2.94
CA LEU A 955 -47.23 -58.02 -1.68
C LEU A 955 -47.01 -56.55 -1.34
N LYS A 956 -47.49 -56.13 -0.18
CA LYS A 956 -47.47 -54.74 0.29
C LYS A 956 -46.41 -54.51 1.37
N LEU A 957 -45.66 -53.40 1.29
CA LEU A 957 -44.75 -52.95 2.34
C LEU A 957 -45.35 -51.84 3.19
N GLN A 958 -45.37 -52.09 4.50
CA GLN A 958 -45.58 -51.04 5.49
C GLN A 958 -44.29 -50.78 6.26
N MET A 959 -44.02 -49.54 6.62
CA MET A 959 -42.80 -49.15 7.30
C MET A 959 -43.00 -47.99 8.27
N PHE A 960 -42.14 -47.90 9.28
CA PHE A 960 -41.79 -46.66 9.98
C PHE A 960 -40.37 -46.76 10.55
N ASN A 961 -39.76 -45.63 10.91
CA ASN A 961 -38.46 -45.62 11.59
C ASN A 961 -38.69 -45.53 13.11
N SER A 962 -38.09 -46.43 13.90
CA SER A 962 -38.19 -46.30 15.37
C SER A 962 -37.29 -45.21 15.95
N ASN A 963 -36.36 -44.67 15.15
CA ASN A 963 -35.61 -43.45 15.44
C ASN A 963 -35.81 -42.45 14.30
N THR A 964 -36.48 -41.34 14.58
CA THR A 964 -36.80 -40.27 13.61
C THR A 964 -35.90 -39.03 13.76
N GLN A 965 -34.80 -39.12 14.53
CA GLN A 965 -33.83 -38.03 14.59
C GLN A 965 -33.13 -37.85 13.24
N SER A 966 -33.00 -36.61 12.77
CA SER A 966 -32.29 -36.29 11.54
C SER A 966 -30.83 -36.71 11.56
N THR A 967 -30.21 -36.77 12.75
CA THR A 967 -28.82 -37.22 12.93
C THR A 967 -28.79 -38.34 13.95
N THR A 968 -28.22 -39.49 13.60
CA THR A 968 -28.19 -40.68 14.46
C THR A 968 -27.03 -41.62 14.12
N ASN A 969 -26.44 -42.28 15.11
CA ASN A 969 -25.43 -43.33 14.91
C ASN A 969 -26.00 -44.71 14.54
N GLY A 970 -27.32 -44.82 14.41
CA GLY A 970 -27.97 -46.06 13.97
C GLY A 970 -29.35 -45.81 13.37
N ILE A 971 -29.56 -46.37 12.17
CA ILE A 971 -30.82 -46.30 11.41
C ILE A 971 -31.63 -47.55 11.77
N MET A 972 -32.90 -47.36 12.16
CA MET A 972 -33.74 -48.42 12.73
C MET A 972 -35.10 -48.54 12.03
N PRO A 973 -35.16 -49.05 10.79
CA PRO A 973 -36.40 -49.20 10.06
C PRO A 973 -37.15 -50.46 10.52
N ARG A 974 -38.47 -50.35 10.63
CA ARG A 974 -39.38 -51.44 10.98
C ARG A 974 -40.24 -51.74 9.77
N PHE A 975 -40.19 -52.96 9.25
CA PHE A 975 -40.93 -53.38 8.06
C PHE A 975 -42.03 -54.37 8.40
N ARG A 976 -43.18 -54.24 7.73
CA ARG A 976 -44.25 -55.25 7.71
C ARG A 976 -44.64 -55.54 6.27
N LEU A 977 -44.44 -56.77 5.83
CA LEU A 977 -44.88 -57.27 4.54
C LEU A 977 -46.28 -57.86 4.71
N VAL A 978 -47.23 -57.48 3.87
CA VAL A 978 -48.61 -57.97 3.89
C VAL A 978 -48.93 -58.58 2.54
N ASN A 979 -49.31 -59.85 2.50
CA ASN A 979 -49.75 -60.47 1.25
C ASN A 979 -51.20 -60.06 0.97
N THR A 980 -51.38 -59.23 -0.06
CA THR A 980 -52.68 -58.72 -0.51
C THR A 980 -53.26 -59.49 -1.69
N GLY A 981 -52.48 -60.40 -2.29
CA GLY A 981 -52.93 -61.29 -3.36
C GLY A 981 -53.74 -62.49 -2.87
N ASP A 982 -54.03 -63.39 -3.81
CA ASP A 982 -54.82 -64.61 -3.60
C ASP A 982 -54.00 -65.91 -3.51
N THR A 983 -52.67 -65.83 -3.71
CA THR A 983 -51.74 -66.95 -3.63
C THR A 983 -50.70 -66.75 -2.51
N ALA A 984 -50.19 -67.85 -1.95
CA ALA A 984 -49.12 -67.77 -0.96
C ALA A 984 -47.80 -67.39 -1.62
N VAL A 985 -47.05 -66.45 -1.02
CA VAL A 985 -45.75 -65.99 -1.52
C VAL A 985 -44.63 -66.67 -0.73
N ASP A 986 -43.65 -67.25 -1.41
CA ASP A 986 -42.44 -67.82 -0.80
C ASP A 986 -41.51 -66.70 -0.36
N LEU A 987 -41.22 -66.58 0.93
CA LEU A 987 -40.38 -65.49 1.44
C LEU A 987 -38.95 -65.58 0.94
N SER A 988 -38.47 -66.77 0.57
CA SER A 988 -37.09 -66.93 0.08
C SER A 988 -36.82 -66.23 -1.26
N THR A 989 -37.88 -65.87 -2.00
CA THR A 989 -37.80 -65.08 -3.23
C THR A 989 -38.00 -63.58 -2.99
N VAL A 990 -38.35 -63.18 -1.77
CA VAL A 990 -38.68 -61.80 -1.41
C VAL A 990 -37.45 -61.01 -0.98
N LYS A 991 -37.32 -59.80 -1.52
CA LYS A 991 -36.32 -58.79 -1.09
C LYS A 991 -36.99 -57.47 -0.72
N ILE A 992 -36.47 -56.80 0.29
CA ILE A 992 -36.80 -55.42 0.67
C ILE A 992 -35.58 -54.55 0.40
N ARG A 993 -35.73 -53.36 -0.17
CA ARG A 993 -34.65 -52.37 -0.27
C ARG A 993 -35.02 -51.07 0.44
N TYR A 994 -34.11 -50.62 1.30
CA TYR A 994 -34.13 -49.31 1.96
C TYR A 994 -32.96 -48.47 1.44
N TYR A 995 -33.26 -47.38 0.76
CA TYR A 995 -32.33 -46.48 0.08
C TYR A 995 -31.93 -45.33 1.01
N PHE A 996 -30.64 -45.05 1.08
CA PHE A 996 -30.05 -44.07 1.98
C PHE A 996 -28.74 -43.50 1.39
N THR A 997 -28.27 -42.40 1.94
CA THR A 997 -26.96 -41.81 1.62
C THR A 997 -25.92 -42.38 2.60
N GLU A 998 -24.88 -43.04 2.10
CA GLU A 998 -23.79 -43.51 2.94
C GLU A 998 -22.86 -42.34 3.30
N ASP A 999 -23.10 -41.71 4.45
CA ASP A 999 -22.36 -40.56 4.97
C ASP A 999 -20.92 -40.92 5.43
N GLY A 1000 -20.09 -41.41 4.53
CA GLY A 1000 -18.71 -41.78 4.83
C GLY A 1000 -18.22 -42.97 4.00
N THR A 1001 -17.14 -43.59 4.46
CA THR A 1001 -16.49 -44.73 3.77
C THR A 1001 -16.39 -45.97 4.65
N GLN A 1002 -16.94 -45.90 5.87
CA GLN A 1002 -16.87 -46.95 6.86
C GLN A 1002 -17.78 -48.12 6.47
N SER A 1003 -17.37 -49.35 6.78
CA SER A 1003 -18.20 -50.53 6.54
C SER A 1003 -19.49 -50.48 7.36
N GLN A 1004 -20.57 -50.99 6.78
CA GLN A 1004 -21.91 -51.01 7.36
C GLN A 1004 -22.16 -52.32 8.13
N ASN A 1005 -22.76 -52.24 9.32
CA ASN A 1005 -23.17 -53.40 10.13
C ASN A 1005 -24.69 -53.50 10.21
N PHE A 1006 -25.25 -54.71 10.13
CA PHE A 1006 -26.69 -54.96 10.22
C PHE A 1006 -27.06 -55.93 11.34
N TRP A 1007 -28.20 -55.68 11.98
CA TRP A 1007 -28.86 -56.55 12.93
C TRP A 1007 -30.36 -56.66 12.65
N CYS A 1008 -30.90 -57.88 12.71
CA CYS A 1008 -32.34 -58.12 12.84
C CYS A 1008 -32.68 -58.27 14.33
N ASP A 1009 -33.20 -57.21 14.94
CA ASP A 1009 -33.54 -57.18 16.36
C ASP A 1009 -34.68 -58.18 16.67
N TRP A 1010 -35.64 -58.32 15.75
CA TRP A 1010 -36.76 -59.27 15.86
C TRP A 1010 -37.45 -59.50 14.50
N SER A 1011 -37.98 -60.70 14.26
CA SER A 1011 -38.86 -60.99 13.12
C SER A 1011 -39.90 -62.06 13.45
N SER A 1012 -41.10 -61.95 12.88
CA SER A 1012 -42.19 -62.93 13.07
C SER A 1012 -41.90 -64.30 12.45
N VAL A 1013 -40.93 -64.39 11.54
CA VAL A 1013 -40.45 -65.64 10.92
C VAL A 1013 -39.10 -66.10 11.50
N GLY A 1014 -38.67 -65.48 12.61
CA GLY A 1014 -37.41 -65.76 13.30
C GLY A 1014 -36.23 -64.98 12.73
N SER A 1015 -35.50 -64.25 13.58
CA SER A 1015 -34.40 -63.37 13.14
C SER A 1015 -33.26 -64.11 12.42
N SER A 1016 -33.02 -65.40 12.71
CA SER A 1016 -32.03 -66.22 12.00
C SER A 1016 -32.39 -66.49 10.54
N ASN A 1017 -33.64 -66.26 10.15
CA ASN A 1017 -34.12 -66.43 8.79
C ASN A 1017 -34.07 -65.14 7.97
N VAL A 1018 -33.65 -64.01 8.56
CA VAL A 1018 -33.49 -62.72 7.87
C VAL A 1018 -32.03 -62.55 7.44
N THR A 1019 -31.82 -62.12 6.21
CA THR A 1019 -30.50 -61.88 5.59
C THR A 1019 -30.40 -60.43 5.16
N SER A 1020 -29.18 -59.90 5.05
CA SER A 1020 -28.94 -58.50 4.65
C SER A 1020 -27.72 -58.36 3.77
N THR A 1021 -27.70 -57.34 2.89
CA THR A 1021 -26.52 -56.88 2.15
C THR A 1021 -26.64 -55.39 1.89
N PHE A 1022 -25.53 -54.65 1.97
CA PHE A 1022 -25.47 -53.24 1.55
C PHE A 1022 -24.92 -53.17 0.13
N VAL A 1023 -25.58 -52.40 -0.74
CA VAL A 1023 -25.24 -52.33 -2.17
C VAL A 1023 -25.13 -50.87 -2.58
N LYS A 1024 -24.00 -50.49 -3.17
CA LYS A 1024 -23.83 -49.20 -3.85
C LYS A 1024 -24.62 -49.18 -5.14
N MET A 1025 -25.31 -48.07 -5.40
CA MET A 1025 -26.08 -47.89 -6.62
C MET A 1025 -25.16 -47.55 -7.80
N ASP A 1026 -25.43 -48.14 -8.96
CA ASP A 1026 -24.68 -47.83 -10.19
C ASP A 1026 -24.94 -46.40 -10.68
N ASN A 1027 -26.12 -45.86 -10.38
CA ASN A 1027 -26.54 -44.49 -10.69
C ASN A 1027 -27.06 -43.85 -9.38
N PRO A 1028 -26.19 -43.28 -8.54
CA PRO A 1028 -26.64 -42.60 -7.33
C PRO A 1028 -27.49 -41.38 -7.68
N VAL A 1029 -28.49 -41.10 -6.84
CA VAL A 1029 -29.36 -39.92 -6.96
C VAL A 1029 -29.34 -39.15 -5.65
N ASP A 1030 -29.83 -37.91 -5.67
CA ASP A 1030 -29.92 -37.10 -4.46
C ASP A 1030 -30.76 -37.83 -3.41
N GLY A 1031 -30.10 -38.13 -2.29
CA GLY A 1031 -30.65 -38.83 -1.15
C GLY A 1031 -30.63 -40.37 -1.20
N ALA A 1032 -30.00 -40.95 -2.21
CA ALA A 1032 -29.74 -42.38 -2.27
C ALA A 1032 -28.52 -42.70 -3.13
N ASP A 1033 -27.42 -43.10 -2.49
CA ASP A 1033 -26.25 -43.67 -3.17
C ASP A 1033 -26.04 -45.16 -2.83
N THR A 1034 -26.77 -45.65 -1.82
CA THR A 1034 -26.63 -46.98 -1.24
C THR A 1034 -28.01 -47.52 -0.84
N TYR A 1035 -28.20 -48.84 -0.89
CA TYR A 1035 -29.36 -49.47 -0.26
C TYR A 1035 -29.00 -50.65 0.62
N LEU A 1036 -29.74 -50.80 1.72
CA LEU A 1036 -29.81 -52.02 2.52
C LEU A 1036 -30.84 -52.95 1.88
N GLU A 1037 -30.38 -54.07 1.34
CA GLU A 1037 -31.23 -55.16 0.86
C GLU A 1037 -31.44 -56.20 1.95
N ILE A 1038 -32.69 -56.42 2.34
CA ILE A 1038 -33.11 -57.46 3.29
C ILE A 1038 -33.77 -58.60 2.51
N GLY A 1039 -33.39 -59.85 2.79
CA GLY A 1039 -34.06 -61.02 2.22
C GLY A 1039 -34.32 -62.10 3.27
N PHE A 1040 -34.89 -63.23 2.85
CA PHE A 1040 -35.21 -64.33 3.76
C PHE A 1040 -34.60 -65.66 3.30
N THR A 1041 -34.28 -66.54 4.24
CA THR A 1041 -33.87 -67.92 3.94
C THR A 1041 -35.09 -68.80 3.64
N SER A 1042 -34.88 -69.99 3.07
CA SER A 1042 -35.94 -70.98 2.89
C SER A 1042 -36.62 -71.42 4.21
N GLY A 1043 -35.97 -71.21 5.36
CA GLY A 1043 -36.53 -71.48 6.68
C GLY A 1043 -37.62 -70.49 7.11
N ALA A 1044 -37.76 -69.34 6.43
CA ALA A 1044 -38.79 -68.35 6.72
C ALA A 1044 -40.21 -68.81 6.31
N GLY A 1045 -40.31 -69.78 5.41
CA GLY A 1045 -41.58 -70.30 4.91
C GLY A 1045 -42.30 -69.35 3.94
N GLN A 1046 -43.62 -69.38 3.96
CA GLN A 1046 -44.46 -68.62 3.03
C GLN A 1046 -45.39 -67.68 3.78
N ILE A 1047 -45.76 -66.56 3.15
CA ILE A 1047 -46.80 -65.65 3.61
C ILE A 1047 -48.11 -65.99 2.90
N ALA A 1048 -49.09 -66.53 3.64
CA ALA A 1048 -50.40 -66.85 3.10
C ALA A 1048 -51.20 -65.59 2.72
N PRO A 1049 -52.19 -65.68 1.82
CA PRO A 1049 -53.09 -64.56 1.50
C PRO A 1049 -53.67 -63.91 2.76
N GLY A 1050 -53.57 -62.58 2.87
CA GLY A 1050 -54.02 -61.78 4.01
C GLY A 1050 -53.14 -61.87 5.27
N ALA A 1051 -52.09 -62.68 5.28
CA ALA A 1051 -51.13 -62.75 6.38
C ALA A 1051 -50.08 -61.64 6.28
N SER A 1052 -49.32 -61.44 7.36
CA SER A 1052 -48.20 -60.49 7.40
C SER A 1052 -46.95 -61.05 8.06
N VAL A 1053 -45.80 -60.52 7.65
CA VAL A 1053 -44.48 -60.80 8.23
C VAL A 1053 -43.85 -59.49 8.67
N GLU A 1054 -43.27 -59.46 9.86
CA GLU A 1054 -42.60 -58.28 10.40
C GLU A 1054 -41.09 -58.49 10.52
N VAL A 1055 -40.32 -57.43 10.25
CA VAL A 1055 -38.87 -57.37 10.40
C VAL A 1055 -38.50 -56.06 11.10
N GLN A 1056 -37.91 -56.18 12.27
CA GLN A 1056 -37.32 -55.07 13.01
C GLN A 1056 -35.82 -55.03 12.71
N ALA A 1057 -35.40 -54.10 11.87
CA ALA A 1057 -34.02 -53.96 11.42
C ALA A 1057 -33.31 -52.81 12.15
N ARG A 1058 -31.98 -52.92 12.25
CA ARG A 1058 -31.09 -51.86 12.70
C ARG A 1058 -29.76 -51.97 11.96
N PHE A 1059 -29.20 -50.85 11.54
CA PHE A 1059 -27.84 -50.80 11.01
C PHE A 1059 -27.08 -49.57 11.46
N SER A 1060 -25.75 -49.66 11.45
CA SER A 1060 -24.83 -48.57 11.78
C SER A 1060 -23.50 -48.70 11.04
N LYS A 1061 -22.73 -47.60 11.00
CA LYS A 1061 -21.32 -47.62 10.57
C LYS A 1061 -20.49 -48.42 11.58
N ALA A 1062 -19.42 -49.04 11.12
CA ALA A 1062 -18.54 -49.86 11.96
C ALA A 1062 -17.92 -49.08 13.14
N ASP A 1063 -17.76 -47.77 13.00
CA ASP A 1063 -17.21 -46.87 14.01
C ASP A 1063 -18.29 -46.12 14.82
N TRP A 1064 -19.58 -46.35 14.55
CA TRP A 1064 -20.71 -45.65 15.17
C TRP A 1064 -20.72 -44.13 14.95
N SER A 1065 -20.08 -43.64 13.88
CA SER A 1065 -20.28 -42.25 13.45
C SER A 1065 -21.73 -42.02 12.97
N ASP A 1066 -22.20 -40.78 13.13
CA ASP A 1066 -23.59 -40.43 12.84
C ASP A 1066 -23.89 -40.43 11.33
N TYR A 1067 -25.10 -40.84 10.95
CA TYR A 1067 -25.74 -40.58 9.66
C TYR A 1067 -26.58 -39.31 9.74
N ASN A 1068 -26.76 -38.66 8.61
CA ASN A 1068 -27.90 -37.82 8.31
C ASN A 1068 -29.01 -38.73 7.76
N GLN A 1069 -30.17 -38.81 8.44
CA GLN A 1069 -31.35 -39.48 7.91
C GLN A 1069 -32.24 -38.51 7.11
N ALA A 1070 -32.05 -37.19 7.26
CA ALA A 1070 -32.94 -36.21 6.64
C ALA A 1070 -32.78 -36.12 5.12
N ASP A 1071 -31.65 -36.57 4.60
CA ASP A 1071 -31.35 -36.73 3.18
C ASP A 1071 -31.55 -38.17 2.68
N ASP A 1072 -32.06 -39.11 3.49
CA ASP A 1072 -32.29 -40.49 3.02
C ASP A 1072 -33.64 -40.64 2.31
N TYR A 1073 -33.64 -41.20 1.09
CA TYR A 1073 -34.87 -41.42 0.30
C TYR A 1073 -35.91 -42.28 1.03
N SER A 1074 -35.50 -43.39 1.66
CA SER A 1074 -36.42 -44.29 2.35
C SER A 1074 -36.83 -43.84 3.75
N PHE A 1075 -36.23 -42.78 4.29
CA PHE A 1075 -36.50 -42.35 5.66
C PHE A 1075 -37.92 -41.81 5.82
N ASN A 1076 -38.64 -42.34 6.81
CA ASN A 1076 -39.93 -41.81 7.24
C ASN A 1076 -39.74 -40.97 8.52
N PRO A 1077 -39.75 -39.63 8.42
CA PRO A 1077 -39.55 -38.75 9.58
C PRO A 1077 -40.80 -38.62 10.47
N THR A 1078 -41.98 -39.01 10.00
CA THR A 1078 -43.26 -38.59 10.61
C THR A 1078 -44.01 -39.70 11.32
N ASP A 1079 -44.05 -40.91 10.76
CA ASP A 1079 -44.87 -41.99 11.30
C ASP A 1079 -44.14 -42.76 12.40
N ASN A 1080 -44.86 -43.08 13.47
CA ASN A 1080 -44.36 -43.87 14.60
C ASN A 1080 -44.99 -45.27 14.69
N SER A 1081 -45.70 -45.68 13.63
CA SER A 1081 -46.33 -46.99 13.49
C SER A 1081 -46.42 -47.36 12.00
N TYR A 1082 -46.67 -48.64 11.69
CA TYR A 1082 -46.66 -49.13 10.31
C TYR A 1082 -47.68 -48.40 9.41
N VAL A 1083 -47.16 -47.70 8.41
CA VAL A 1083 -47.94 -47.10 7.31
C VAL A 1083 -47.50 -47.68 5.98
N ASP A 1084 -48.38 -47.69 4.99
CA ASP A 1084 -48.02 -48.07 3.62
C ASP A 1084 -46.91 -47.13 3.13
N TRP A 1085 -45.74 -47.67 2.83
CA TRP A 1085 -44.55 -46.87 2.50
C TRP A 1085 -44.01 -47.28 1.14
N THR A 1086 -43.97 -46.32 0.22
CA THR A 1086 -43.60 -46.57 -1.19
C THR A 1086 -42.18 -46.16 -1.52
N LYS A 1087 -41.50 -45.43 -0.63
CA LYS A 1087 -40.09 -45.07 -0.78
C LYS A 1087 -39.11 -46.13 -0.28
N ALA A 1088 -39.61 -47.30 0.12
CA ALA A 1088 -38.86 -48.54 0.25
C ALA A 1088 -39.56 -49.58 -0.63
N THR A 1089 -38.79 -50.47 -1.25
CA THR A 1089 -39.31 -51.32 -2.33
C THR A 1089 -39.30 -52.80 -1.97
N LEU A 1090 -40.27 -53.57 -2.48
CA LEU A 1090 -40.29 -55.03 -2.42
C LEU A 1090 -40.09 -55.65 -3.79
N TYR A 1091 -39.40 -56.80 -3.81
CA TYR A 1091 -39.21 -57.60 -5.01
C TYR A 1091 -39.56 -59.05 -4.75
N ILE A 1092 -40.08 -59.73 -5.77
CA ILE A 1092 -40.23 -61.19 -5.84
C ILE A 1092 -39.44 -61.69 -7.04
N ASP A 1093 -38.52 -62.63 -6.83
CA ASP A 1093 -37.64 -63.18 -7.88
C ASP A 1093 -36.92 -62.07 -8.69
N GLY A 1094 -36.54 -60.99 -8.01
CA GLY A 1094 -35.84 -59.83 -8.59
C GLY A 1094 -36.73 -58.86 -9.37
N LYS A 1095 -38.05 -59.09 -9.46
CA LYS A 1095 -39.00 -58.14 -10.05
C LYS A 1095 -39.60 -57.23 -9.00
N LEU A 1096 -39.68 -55.94 -9.27
CA LEU A 1096 -40.31 -54.97 -8.38
C LEU A 1096 -41.81 -55.28 -8.25
N GLU A 1097 -42.28 -55.40 -7.03
CA GLU A 1097 -43.66 -55.76 -6.67
C GLU A 1097 -44.33 -54.71 -5.79
N TRP A 1098 -43.55 -53.85 -5.10
CA TRP A 1098 -44.11 -52.74 -4.33
C TRP A 1098 -43.14 -51.57 -4.28
N GLY A 1099 -43.69 -50.36 -4.38
CA GLY A 1099 -42.97 -49.11 -4.14
C GLY A 1099 -42.40 -48.49 -5.41
N MET A 1100 -41.51 -47.53 -5.22
CA MET A 1100 -40.86 -46.73 -6.25
C MET A 1100 -39.37 -46.61 -5.90
N GLU A 1101 -38.52 -47.12 -6.79
CA GLU A 1101 -37.07 -46.91 -6.73
C GLU A 1101 -36.77 -45.39 -6.82
N PRO A 1102 -35.73 -44.89 -6.13
CA PRO A 1102 -35.36 -43.47 -6.11
C PRO A 1102 -34.89 -42.93 -7.46
#